data_AF-A0A356KCX8-F1
#
_entry.id   AF-A0A356KCX8-F1
#
_cell.length_a   1.000
_cell.length_b   1.000
_cell.length_c   1.000
_cell.angle_alpha   90.00
_cell.angle_beta   90.00
_cell.angle_gamma   90.00
#
_symmetry.space_group_name_H-M   'P 1'
#
loop_
_entity.id
_entity.type
_entity.pdbx_description
1 polymer ?
#
loop_
_entity_poly.entity_id
_entity_poly.type
_entity_poly.pdbx_seq_one_letter_code
_entity_poly.pdbx_strand_id
1 'polypeptide(L)'
;MILFRKVLDQDEHLLVEKPDAREGDTYRLLGVSEWAIRSLRKLPPAGKLVFREKYDYRAQSAIDKALKAKSPYLALARAYELYPIASQAPQILSIMAERCLERGELERARKVLRRLLAHHADELEDPTPVHKKLLVCALGLGDPVQVREQAELLRKLGGGDEVHLGQTPMSVPELVASALEREAARTGRYRGASPSTPMARGDTRNRAAFEGEPSFGSVLLSPREFSNQPRWKRPLRLRPGRFGNRNDFPARNLAVVHEGLVFTTSADELHAFPLGPNAPKPRRLRRPPNRAPYEDDNEKVQFGPTVGQGVLVAPFVERVQYDQSFRGIPIKVRIPTRKLCGFDLEEWRWSWDHARQLQGTPLQGWSFPATPTAHEGRVYASGWSIEGYVNANVACFDLRTGEPIWWTLSASGQVEQTMFGEQAMEPLCVPLALHDGVIYQPTSLGCVAALDADTGRPLWVTEYDAIEVRPPQGYYADRRNIIWENTAPVVEDGTLVVAPLDSTAFYGFDLATGKRTWKAAQRLGRRGDEGEVRYVMGAKEGRIVLAGGHDVRCVEVRSGRLRWRQTLNTPTVAGRGCIVGRTVCVPLDDGTVVTYDLMSGKRRGSHKLAIPGNLLPVGRATVVVGNGSLAVHGSGGSGARRDFK
;
A
#
# COMPACT_ATOMS: atom_id res chain seq x y z
N MET A 1 14.78 12.16 31.92
CA MET A 1 14.30 10.78 32.19
C MET A 1 12.83 10.73 32.60
N ILE A 2 12.42 11.37 33.71
CA ILE A 2 11.02 11.34 34.22
C ILE A 2 10.02 11.87 33.18
N LEU A 3 10.35 12.95 32.48
CA LEU A 3 9.50 13.52 31.43
C LEU A 3 9.28 12.55 30.25
N PHE A 4 10.34 11.91 29.74
CA PHE A 4 10.23 10.90 28.69
C PHE A 4 9.33 9.74 29.11
N ARG A 5 9.43 9.31 30.38
CA ARG A 5 8.58 8.23 30.87
C ARG A 5 7.11 8.64 30.95
N LYS A 6 6.82 9.83 31.47
CA LYS A 6 5.46 10.36 31.57
C LYS A 6 4.78 10.44 30.20
N VAL A 7 5.54 10.81 29.17
CA VAL A 7 5.07 10.80 27.77
C VAL A 7 4.78 9.39 27.28
N LEU A 8 5.64 8.42 27.57
CA LEU A 8 5.42 7.04 27.13
C LEU A 8 4.21 6.38 27.81
N ASP A 9 3.93 6.76 29.06
CA ASP A 9 2.77 6.33 29.84
C ASP A 9 1.45 6.95 29.35
N GLN A 10 1.49 8.15 28.76
CA GLN A 10 0.35 8.73 28.07
C GLN A 10 0.22 8.00 26.74
N ASP A 11 -0.80 7.16 26.61
CA ASP A 11 -1.08 6.33 25.42
C ASP A 11 -1.61 7.18 24.24
N GLU A 12 -1.07 8.38 24.08
CA GLU A 12 -1.48 9.36 23.09
C GLU A 12 -0.42 9.46 21.99
N HIS A 13 -0.88 9.35 20.74
CA HIS A 13 -0.06 9.53 19.54
C HIS A 13 0.23 11.01 19.28
N LEU A 14 0.90 11.66 20.24
CA LEU A 14 1.30 13.07 20.13
C LEU A 14 2.45 13.22 19.12
N LEU A 15 2.57 14.43 18.56
CA LEU A 15 3.62 14.83 17.64
C LEU A 15 4.41 16.02 18.23
N VAL A 16 5.72 16.08 17.98
CA VAL A 16 6.60 17.20 18.36
C VAL A 16 7.38 17.70 17.16
N GLU A 17 7.55 19.02 17.06
CA GLU A 17 8.39 19.64 16.04
C GLU A 17 9.84 19.21 16.20
N LYS A 18 10.53 18.97 15.08
CA LYS A 18 11.94 18.58 15.14
C LYS A 18 12.80 19.81 15.53
N PRO A 19 13.69 19.71 16.53
CA PRO A 19 14.50 20.84 17.02
C PRO A 19 15.43 21.51 16.00
N ASP A 20 15.69 20.88 14.85
CA ASP A 20 16.66 21.34 13.84
C ASP A 20 15.99 21.99 12.61
N ALA A 21 14.70 22.30 12.65
CA ALA A 21 14.03 22.96 11.53
C ALA A 21 14.56 24.40 11.36
N ARG A 22 15.20 24.68 10.22
CA ARG A 22 15.54 26.08 9.87
C ARG A 22 14.32 26.76 9.29
N GLU A 23 14.23 28.07 9.44
CA GLU A 23 13.17 28.89 8.84
C GLU A 23 13.12 28.65 7.32
N GLY A 24 11.98 28.16 6.80
CA GLY A 24 11.79 27.74 5.40
C GLY A 24 11.95 26.23 5.12
N ASP A 25 12.34 25.42 6.10
CA ASP A 25 12.28 23.96 5.98
C ASP A 25 10.82 23.46 5.99
N THR A 26 10.58 22.34 5.30
CA THR A 26 9.27 21.69 5.29
C THR A 26 8.92 21.24 6.71
N TYR A 27 7.75 21.63 7.22
CA TYR A 27 7.33 21.30 8.58
C TYR A 27 7.29 19.79 8.76
N ARG A 28 8.05 19.31 9.75
CA ARG A 28 8.22 17.89 10.04
C ARG A 28 8.11 17.64 11.52
N LEU A 29 7.22 16.74 11.83
CA LEU A 29 6.93 16.28 13.17
C LEU A 29 7.51 14.88 13.39
N LEU A 30 8.00 14.63 14.60
CA LEU A 30 8.32 13.30 15.10
C LEU A 30 7.26 12.88 16.10
N GLY A 31 6.91 11.59 16.15
CA GLY A 31 6.07 11.10 17.24
C GLY A 31 6.77 11.30 18.58
N VAL A 32 6.07 11.80 19.61
CA VAL A 32 6.72 12.10 20.90
C VAL A 32 7.28 10.83 21.54
N SER A 33 6.58 9.70 21.40
CA SER A 33 7.10 8.40 21.82
C SER A 33 8.35 7.99 21.04
N GLU A 34 8.41 8.25 19.72
CA GLU A 34 9.63 8.00 18.92
C GLU A 34 10.80 8.86 19.40
N TRP A 35 10.53 10.15 19.64
CA TRP A 35 11.52 11.08 20.18
C TRP A 35 12.01 10.65 21.57
N ALA A 36 11.10 10.23 22.46
CA ALA A 36 11.43 9.75 23.80
C ALA A 36 12.28 8.48 23.75
N ILE A 37 11.89 7.48 22.95
CA ILE A 37 12.65 6.23 22.77
C ILE A 37 14.06 6.52 22.22
N ARG A 38 14.18 7.37 21.20
CA ARG A 38 15.48 7.80 20.65
C ARG A 38 16.33 8.51 21.70
N SER A 39 15.72 9.36 22.52
CA SER A 39 16.41 10.13 23.55
C SER A 39 16.90 9.22 24.70
N LEU A 40 16.09 8.26 25.14
CA LEU A 40 16.49 7.26 26.14
C LEU A 40 17.68 6.43 25.67
N ARG A 41 17.67 5.99 24.41
CA ARG A 41 18.77 5.18 23.85
C ARG A 41 20.10 5.93 23.78
N LYS A 42 20.05 7.26 23.58
CA LYS A 42 21.22 8.15 23.53
C LYS A 42 21.77 8.53 24.92
N LEU A 43 21.13 8.09 26.02
CA LEU A 43 21.66 8.37 27.36
C LEU A 43 23.07 7.76 27.53
N PRO A 44 23.96 8.43 28.28
CA PRO A 44 25.26 7.86 28.64
C PRO A 44 25.07 6.62 29.54
N PRO A 45 26.09 5.75 29.69
CA PRO A 45 26.00 4.54 30.50
C PRO A 45 25.44 4.77 31.91
N ALA A 46 25.90 5.82 32.62
CA ALA A 46 25.37 6.18 33.93
C ALA A 46 23.86 6.51 33.92
N GLY A 47 23.38 7.18 32.87
CA GLY A 47 21.95 7.48 32.70
C GLY A 47 21.11 6.23 32.41
N LYS A 48 21.67 5.26 31.68
CA LYS A 48 21.02 3.95 31.45
C LYS A 48 20.96 3.12 32.74
N LEU A 49 22.00 3.15 33.57
CA LEU A 49 22.00 2.48 34.88
C LEU A 49 20.90 3.02 35.80
N VAL A 50 20.79 4.34 35.94
CA VAL A 50 19.72 4.97 36.74
C VAL A 50 18.33 4.62 36.21
N PHE A 51 18.17 4.48 34.89
CA PHE A 51 16.91 4.01 34.31
C PHE A 51 16.62 2.57 34.73
N ARG A 52 17.60 1.68 34.62
CA ARG A 52 17.46 0.26 34.98
C ARG A 52 17.12 0.06 36.45
N GLU A 53 17.86 0.70 37.35
CA GLU A 53 17.61 0.67 38.80
C GLU A 53 16.16 1.05 39.14
N LYS A 54 15.60 2.03 38.40
CA LYS A 54 14.25 2.53 38.66
C LYS A 54 13.15 1.71 37.99
N TYR A 55 13.41 1.12 36.83
CA TYR A 55 12.35 0.62 35.94
C TYR A 55 12.44 -0.87 35.58
N ASP A 56 13.54 -1.59 35.87
CA ASP A 56 13.69 -3.00 35.50
C ASP A 56 12.61 -3.90 36.15
N TYR A 57 12.27 -3.67 37.43
CA TYR A 57 11.16 -4.41 38.07
C TYR A 57 9.82 -4.21 37.33
N ARG A 58 9.55 -2.98 36.86
CA ARG A 58 8.34 -2.69 36.09
C ARG A 58 8.40 -3.26 34.68
N ALA A 59 9.58 -3.30 34.07
CA ALA A 59 9.80 -3.96 32.78
C ALA A 59 9.50 -5.45 32.89
N GLN A 60 10.02 -6.13 33.92
CA GLN A 60 9.72 -7.55 34.17
C GLN A 60 8.22 -7.78 34.39
N SER A 61 7.57 -6.98 35.24
CA SER A 61 6.12 -7.07 35.45
C SER A 61 5.31 -6.86 34.16
N ALA A 62 5.76 -5.96 33.28
CA ALA A 62 5.14 -5.73 31.98
C ALA A 62 5.30 -6.94 31.04
N ILE A 63 6.44 -7.65 31.07
CA ILE A 63 6.66 -8.89 30.33
C ILE A 63 5.69 -9.97 30.81
N ASP A 64 5.62 -10.20 32.11
CA ASP A 64 4.77 -11.24 32.69
C ASP A 64 3.29 -11.00 32.37
N LYS A 65 2.86 -9.73 32.39
CA LYS A 65 1.52 -9.33 31.96
C LYS A 65 1.33 -9.52 30.46
N ALA A 66 2.32 -9.15 29.64
CA ALA A 66 2.25 -9.27 28.19
C ALA A 66 2.13 -10.73 27.74
N LEU A 67 2.87 -11.65 28.35
CA LEU A 67 2.81 -13.08 28.03
C LEU A 67 1.44 -13.71 28.32
N LYS A 68 0.66 -13.12 29.24
CA LYS A 68 -0.70 -13.56 29.60
C LYS A 68 -1.81 -12.83 28.84
N ALA A 69 -1.48 -11.86 28.00
CA ALA A 69 -2.47 -11.07 27.25
C ALA A 69 -3.10 -11.89 26.11
N LYS A 70 -4.30 -11.48 25.63
CA LYS A 70 -4.95 -12.06 24.44
C LYS A 70 -4.03 -12.01 23.21
N SER A 71 -3.24 -10.93 23.09
CA SER A 71 -2.27 -10.74 22.01
C SER A 71 -0.86 -10.48 22.57
N PRO A 72 -0.11 -11.55 22.93
CA PRO A 72 1.19 -11.40 23.59
C PRO A 72 2.19 -10.59 22.79
N TYR A 73 2.23 -10.77 21.46
CA TYR A 73 3.14 -10.02 20.59
C TYR A 73 2.95 -8.50 20.70
N LEU A 74 1.71 -8.02 20.68
CA LEU A 74 1.40 -6.59 20.75
C LEU A 74 1.69 -6.03 22.14
N ALA A 75 1.36 -6.79 23.19
CA ALA A 75 1.65 -6.39 24.56
C ALA A 75 3.16 -6.33 24.81
N LEU A 76 3.94 -7.25 24.23
CA LEU A 76 5.41 -7.22 24.28
C LEU A 76 5.97 -6.05 23.47
N ALA A 77 5.43 -5.76 22.28
CA ALA A 77 5.82 -4.59 21.50
C ALA A 77 5.61 -3.30 22.29
N ARG A 78 4.47 -3.18 22.98
CA ARG A 78 4.18 -2.04 23.87
C ARG A 78 5.11 -2.01 25.08
N ALA A 79 5.39 -3.15 25.72
CA ALA A 79 6.33 -3.23 26.82
C ALA A 79 7.74 -2.76 26.39
N TYR A 80 8.20 -3.16 25.20
CA TYR A 80 9.47 -2.71 24.64
C TYR A 80 9.50 -1.19 24.39
N GLU A 81 8.43 -0.61 23.86
CA GLU A 81 8.32 0.85 23.67
C GLU A 81 8.39 1.62 25.00
N LEU A 82 7.78 1.06 26.04
CA LEU A 82 7.78 1.63 27.39
C LEU A 82 9.15 1.51 28.08
N TYR A 83 9.89 0.43 27.82
CA TYR A 83 11.14 0.09 28.50
C TYR A 83 12.28 -0.24 27.51
N PRO A 84 12.63 0.67 26.57
CA PRO A 84 13.50 0.36 25.43
C PRO A 84 14.99 0.20 25.79
N ILE A 85 15.38 0.48 27.04
CA ILE A 85 16.76 0.39 27.55
C ILE A 85 16.86 -0.38 28.89
N ALA A 86 15.75 -1.00 29.32
CA ALA A 86 15.74 -1.87 30.50
C ALA A 86 16.59 -3.12 30.24
N SER A 87 17.07 -3.77 31.30
CA SER A 87 17.91 -4.98 31.17
C SER A 87 17.18 -6.13 30.46
N GLN A 88 15.85 -6.15 30.52
CA GLN A 88 15.01 -7.15 29.88
C GLN A 88 14.67 -6.82 28.41
N ALA A 89 15.04 -5.65 27.90
CA ALA A 89 14.72 -5.22 26.53
C ALA A 89 15.22 -6.20 25.44
N PRO A 90 16.43 -6.78 25.52
CA PRO A 90 16.88 -7.80 24.58
C PRO A 90 16.01 -9.06 24.65
N GLN A 91 15.63 -9.50 25.86
CA GLN A 91 14.77 -10.67 26.07
C GLN A 91 13.38 -10.45 25.44
N ILE A 92 12.79 -9.26 25.58
CA ILE A 92 11.50 -8.93 24.95
C ILE A 92 11.57 -9.14 23.44
N LEU A 93 12.59 -8.57 22.78
CA LEU A 93 12.75 -8.68 21.34
C LEU A 93 13.00 -10.13 20.90
N SER A 94 13.79 -10.89 21.66
CA SER A 94 14.04 -12.31 21.37
C SER A 94 12.74 -13.13 21.40
N ILE A 95 11.92 -12.97 22.46
CA ILE A 95 10.61 -13.65 22.58
C ILE A 95 9.68 -13.23 21.43
N MET A 96 9.64 -11.94 21.09
CA MET A 96 8.84 -11.46 19.97
C MET A 96 9.27 -12.10 18.64
N ALA A 97 10.57 -12.16 18.36
CA ALA A 97 11.09 -12.74 17.13
C ALA A 97 10.80 -14.25 17.02
N GLU A 98 10.96 -14.99 18.12
CA GLU A 98 10.65 -16.43 18.17
C GLU A 98 9.18 -16.70 17.85
N ARG A 99 8.27 -15.96 18.47
CA ARG A 99 6.83 -16.08 18.20
C ARG A 99 6.48 -15.77 16.75
N CYS A 100 7.14 -14.79 16.13
CA CYS A 100 6.94 -14.50 14.71
C CYS A 100 7.44 -15.64 13.83
N LEU A 101 8.60 -16.22 14.14
CA LEU A 101 9.14 -17.37 13.41
C LEU A 101 8.22 -18.59 13.51
N GLU A 102 7.71 -18.90 14.71
CA GLU A 102 6.74 -19.99 14.93
C GLU A 102 5.46 -19.84 14.09
N ARG A 103 5.06 -18.60 13.80
CA ARG A 103 3.87 -18.26 13.00
C ARG A 103 4.16 -18.08 11.51
N GLY A 104 5.43 -18.19 11.09
CA GLY A 104 5.85 -17.92 9.71
C GLY A 104 5.81 -16.44 9.31
N GLU A 105 5.78 -15.51 10.27
CA GLU A 105 5.80 -14.06 10.06
C GLU A 105 7.25 -13.56 9.88
N LEU A 106 7.86 -13.93 8.76
CA LEU A 106 9.30 -13.77 8.52
C LEU A 106 9.76 -12.31 8.38
N GLU A 107 8.97 -11.41 7.77
CA GLU A 107 9.31 -9.98 7.68
C GLU A 107 9.26 -9.32 9.05
N ARG A 108 8.23 -9.62 9.84
CA ARG A 108 8.11 -9.14 11.23
C ARG A 108 9.21 -9.69 12.12
N ALA A 109 9.52 -10.99 12.03
CA ALA A 109 10.65 -11.59 12.74
C ALA A 109 11.97 -10.89 12.36
N ARG A 110 12.22 -10.69 11.06
CA ARG A 110 13.41 -9.97 10.55
C ARG A 110 13.50 -8.56 11.08
N LYS A 111 12.39 -7.81 11.13
CA LYS A 111 12.33 -6.46 11.72
C LYS A 111 12.75 -6.49 13.20
N VAL A 112 12.19 -7.40 13.98
CA VAL A 112 12.48 -7.52 15.42
C VAL A 112 13.95 -7.91 15.66
N LEU A 113 14.48 -8.88 14.90
CA LEU A 113 15.88 -9.32 15.02
C LEU A 113 16.87 -8.20 14.61
N ARG A 114 16.59 -7.47 13.53
CA ARG A 114 17.38 -6.28 13.15
C ARG A 114 17.35 -5.22 14.23
N ARG A 115 16.18 -4.99 14.85
CA ARG A 115 16.02 -4.07 15.98
C ARG A 115 16.83 -4.52 17.20
N LEU A 116 16.89 -5.82 17.48
CA LEU A 116 17.69 -6.40 18.56
C LEU A 116 19.18 -6.11 18.35
N LEU A 117 19.73 -6.43 17.17
CA LEU A 117 21.13 -6.15 16.86
C LEU A 117 21.42 -4.64 16.85
N ALA A 118 20.55 -3.84 16.23
CA ALA A 118 20.78 -2.40 16.10
C ALA A 118 20.75 -1.64 17.43
N HIS A 119 20.14 -2.19 18.47
CA HIS A 119 19.92 -1.47 19.74
C HIS A 119 20.58 -2.13 20.95
N HIS A 120 20.86 -3.43 20.88
CA HIS A 120 21.30 -4.22 22.03
C HIS A 120 22.38 -5.25 21.69
N ALA A 121 23.11 -5.11 20.56
CA ALA A 121 24.18 -6.06 20.21
C ALA A 121 25.23 -6.22 21.33
N ASP A 122 25.63 -5.12 21.96
CA ASP A 122 26.63 -5.12 23.05
C ASP A 122 26.11 -5.76 24.36
N GLU A 123 24.81 -6.04 24.44
CA GLU A 123 24.15 -6.67 25.60
C GLU A 123 23.93 -8.17 25.39
N LEU A 124 24.28 -8.71 24.22
CA LEU A 124 24.19 -10.13 23.91
C LEU A 124 25.50 -10.84 24.25
N GLU A 125 25.41 -11.97 24.96
CA GLU A 125 26.57 -12.84 25.20
C GLU A 125 27.14 -13.39 23.88
N ASP A 126 26.26 -13.79 22.95
CA ASP A 126 26.60 -14.24 21.60
C ASP A 126 25.53 -13.76 20.60
N PRO A 127 25.85 -12.92 19.60
CA PRO A 127 24.91 -12.48 18.57
C PRO A 127 24.71 -13.52 17.45
N THR A 128 25.50 -14.60 17.40
CA THR A 128 25.45 -15.62 16.35
C THR A 128 24.05 -16.24 16.15
N PRO A 129 23.28 -16.60 17.21
CA PRO A 129 21.93 -17.11 17.05
C PRO A 129 20.98 -16.13 16.36
N VAL A 130 21.15 -14.82 16.60
CA VAL A 130 20.33 -13.77 15.99
C VAL A 130 20.61 -13.69 14.49
N HIS A 131 21.89 -13.76 14.09
CA HIS A 131 22.29 -13.82 12.67
C HIS A 131 21.81 -15.09 11.97
N LYS A 132 21.83 -16.25 12.63
CA LYS A 132 21.23 -17.48 12.09
C LYS A 132 19.73 -17.33 11.85
N LYS A 133 18.99 -16.75 12.80
CA LYS A 133 17.55 -16.45 12.63
C LYS A 133 17.29 -15.46 11.49
N LEU A 134 18.15 -14.44 11.31
CA LEU A 134 18.08 -13.51 10.17
C LEU A 134 18.32 -14.21 8.84
N LEU A 135 19.28 -15.13 8.77
CA LEU A 135 19.53 -15.95 7.59
C LEU A 135 18.30 -16.81 7.25
N VAL A 136 17.66 -17.45 8.25
CA VAL A 136 16.41 -18.21 8.05
C VAL A 136 15.29 -17.32 7.52
N CYS A 137 15.12 -16.11 8.06
CA CYS A 137 14.15 -15.15 7.55
C CYS A 137 14.45 -14.78 6.08
N ALA A 138 15.72 -14.47 5.76
CA ALA A 138 16.13 -14.09 4.41
C ALA A 138 15.92 -15.22 3.40
N LEU A 139 16.21 -16.47 3.79
CA LEU A 139 15.94 -17.66 2.97
C LEU A 139 14.45 -17.80 2.71
N GLY A 140 13.62 -17.80 3.75
CA GLY A 140 12.18 -17.98 3.60
C GLY A 140 11.50 -16.85 2.81
N LEU A 141 12.02 -15.63 2.89
CA LEU A 141 11.56 -14.49 2.09
C LEU A 141 12.07 -14.49 0.64
N GLY A 142 13.04 -15.35 0.30
CA GLY A 142 13.70 -15.37 -1.01
C GLY A 142 14.48 -14.08 -1.27
N ASP A 143 15.31 -13.64 -0.31
CA ASP A 143 16.13 -12.43 -0.40
C ASP A 143 17.62 -12.81 -0.58
N PRO A 144 18.08 -13.07 -1.82
CA PRO A 144 19.42 -13.61 -2.06
C PRO A 144 20.54 -12.67 -1.63
N VAL A 145 20.29 -11.36 -1.61
CA VAL A 145 21.27 -10.35 -1.15
C VAL A 145 21.47 -10.50 0.35
N GLN A 146 20.38 -10.49 1.12
CA GLN A 146 20.46 -10.65 2.58
C GLN A 146 20.96 -12.05 2.99
N VAL A 147 20.62 -13.10 2.24
CA VAL A 147 21.17 -14.44 2.47
C VAL A 147 22.69 -14.43 2.34
N ARG A 148 23.23 -13.83 1.28
CA ARG A 148 24.69 -13.73 1.10
C ARG A 148 25.34 -12.97 2.24
N GLU A 149 24.81 -11.78 2.58
CA GLU A 149 25.35 -10.95 3.65
C GLU A 149 25.40 -11.68 5.00
N GLN A 150 24.30 -12.32 5.40
CA GLN A 150 24.24 -13.05 6.68
C GLN A 150 25.11 -14.32 6.66
N ALA A 151 25.14 -15.05 5.54
CA ALA A 151 25.93 -16.27 5.43
C ALA A 151 27.43 -15.98 5.46
N GLU A 152 27.91 -14.94 4.76
CA GLU A 152 29.32 -14.53 4.82
C GLU A 152 29.74 -14.07 6.21
N LEU A 153 28.86 -13.37 6.93
CA LEU A 153 29.11 -12.97 8.31
C LEU A 153 29.22 -14.18 9.24
N LEU A 154 28.27 -15.12 9.15
CA LEU A 154 28.29 -16.35 9.95
C LEU A 154 29.51 -17.22 9.65
N ARG A 155 29.94 -17.28 8.39
CA ARG A 155 31.17 -17.95 7.97
C ARG A 155 32.40 -17.35 8.66
N LYS A 156 32.50 -16.01 8.68
CA LYS A 156 33.60 -15.30 9.37
C LYS A 156 33.60 -15.54 10.88
N LEU A 157 32.42 -15.60 11.51
CA LEU A 157 32.27 -15.87 12.93
C LEU A 157 32.59 -17.33 13.30
N GLY A 158 32.25 -18.28 12.43
CA GLY A 158 32.43 -19.73 12.68
C GLY A 158 33.80 -20.31 12.31
N GLY A 159 34.63 -19.58 11.57
CA GLY A 159 36.00 -20.01 11.23
C GLY A 159 36.13 -21.18 10.25
N GLY A 160 35.06 -21.50 9.50
CA GLY A 160 35.04 -22.55 8.48
C GLY A 160 34.45 -22.07 7.14
N ASP A 161 34.41 -22.93 6.12
CA ASP A 161 33.89 -22.57 4.79
C ASP A 161 32.36 -22.67 4.66
N GLU A 162 31.71 -23.34 5.61
CA GLU A 162 30.29 -23.68 5.58
C GLU A 162 29.49 -23.02 6.71
N VAL A 163 28.22 -22.73 6.42
CA VAL A 163 27.26 -22.20 7.39
C VAL A 163 26.33 -23.31 7.84
N HIS A 164 26.26 -23.55 9.14
CA HIS A 164 25.41 -24.58 9.72
C HIS A 164 24.02 -24.03 10.07
N LEU A 165 23.00 -24.52 9.36
CA LEU A 165 21.58 -24.31 9.70
C LEU A 165 21.04 -25.59 10.34
N GLY A 166 20.92 -25.58 11.67
CA GLY A 166 20.65 -26.81 12.41
C GLY A 166 21.83 -27.78 12.29
N GLN A 167 21.56 -29.02 11.85
CA GLN A 167 22.58 -30.05 11.62
C GLN A 167 23.07 -30.10 10.16
N THR A 168 22.56 -29.24 9.28
CA THR A 168 22.91 -29.29 7.85
C THR A 168 23.99 -28.25 7.53
N PRO A 169 25.21 -28.66 7.13
CA PRO A 169 26.18 -27.74 6.56
C PRO A 169 25.74 -27.31 5.16
N MET A 170 25.85 -26.02 4.87
CA MET A 170 25.58 -25.47 3.54
C MET A 170 26.61 -24.41 3.18
N SER A 171 27.06 -24.42 1.93
CA SER A 171 27.91 -23.36 1.38
C SER A 171 27.09 -22.10 1.08
N VAL A 172 27.75 -20.93 1.04
CA VAL A 172 27.10 -19.65 0.67
C VAL A 172 26.43 -19.72 -0.72
N PRO A 173 27.05 -20.31 -1.77
CA PRO A 173 26.40 -20.47 -3.08
C PRO A 173 25.11 -21.29 -3.03
N GLU A 174 25.07 -22.40 -2.27
CA GLU A 174 23.87 -23.24 -2.12
C GLU A 174 22.73 -22.48 -1.44
N LEU A 175 23.05 -21.71 -0.38
CA LEU A 175 22.07 -20.87 0.31
C LEU A 175 21.49 -19.80 -0.64
N VAL A 176 22.34 -19.14 -1.42
CA VAL A 176 21.91 -18.13 -2.40
C VAL A 176 21.04 -18.76 -3.49
N ALA A 177 21.42 -19.93 -4.02
CA ALA A 177 20.61 -20.67 -4.99
C ALA A 177 19.23 -21.03 -4.42
N SER A 178 19.18 -21.50 -3.17
CA SER A 178 17.94 -21.83 -2.48
C SER A 178 17.04 -20.61 -2.22
N ALA A 179 17.61 -19.43 -2.00
CA ALA A 179 16.86 -18.17 -1.94
C ALA A 179 16.31 -17.77 -3.31
N LEU A 180 17.10 -17.89 -4.38
CA LEU A 180 16.67 -17.60 -5.75
C LEU A 180 15.52 -18.52 -6.20
N GLU A 181 15.54 -19.80 -5.80
CA GLU A 181 14.45 -20.73 -6.06
C GLU A 181 13.16 -20.32 -5.35
N ARG A 182 13.24 -19.89 -4.08
CA ARG A 182 12.08 -19.40 -3.32
C ARG A 182 11.56 -18.07 -3.86
N GLU A 183 12.45 -17.16 -4.25
CA GLU A 183 12.10 -15.93 -4.94
C GLU A 183 11.37 -16.24 -6.26
N ALA A 184 11.90 -17.19 -7.03
CA ALA A 184 11.29 -17.67 -8.27
C ALA A 184 9.91 -18.28 -8.01
N ALA A 185 9.73 -19.10 -6.98
CA ALA A 185 8.43 -19.65 -6.61
C ALA A 185 7.42 -18.57 -6.22
N ARG A 186 7.82 -17.61 -5.38
CA ARG A 186 6.98 -16.48 -4.96
C ARG A 186 6.59 -15.55 -6.11
N THR A 187 7.48 -15.37 -7.07
CA THR A 187 7.24 -14.56 -8.28
C THR A 187 6.55 -15.32 -9.41
N GLY A 188 6.14 -16.58 -9.18
CA GLY A 188 5.38 -17.38 -10.15
C GLY A 188 6.23 -17.98 -11.28
N ARG A 189 7.54 -18.13 -11.09
CA ARG A 189 8.47 -18.83 -12.00
C ARG A 189 8.55 -20.35 -11.75
N TYR A 190 7.96 -20.87 -10.66
CA TYR A 190 7.94 -22.32 -10.38
C TYR A 190 6.89 -23.04 -11.25
N ARG A 191 7.31 -24.10 -11.94
CA ARG A 191 6.41 -24.91 -12.78
C ARG A 191 5.41 -25.68 -11.89
N GLY A 192 4.11 -25.47 -12.11
CA GLY A 192 3.04 -26.26 -11.51
C GLY A 192 2.22 -25.57 -10.40
N ALA A 193 2.62 -24.38 -9.93
CA ALA A 193 1.82 -23.62 -8.97
C ALA A 193 0.74 -22.78 -9.67
N SER A 194 -0.46 -22.72 -9.09
CA SER A 194 -1.52 -21.83 -9.59
C SER A 194 -1.10 -20.37 -9.43
N PRO A 195 -1.22 -19.54 -10.49
CA PRO A 195 -0.83 -18.14 -10.45
C PRO A 195 -1.58 -17.40 -9.33
N SER A 196 -0.86 -16.59 -8.56
CA SER A 196 -1.42 -15.74 -7.50
C SER A 196 -0.70 -14.39 -7.45
N THR A 197 -1.44 -13.36 -7.07
CA THR A 197 -1.00 -11.99 -6.88
C THR A 197 -1.87 -11.38 -5.79
N PRO A 198 -1.41 -11.39 -4.52
CA PRO A 198 -2.23 -11.05 -3.37
C PRO A 198 -2.64 -9.57 -3.32
N MET A 199 -1.97 -8.71 -4.08
CA MET A 199 -2.20 -7.26 -4.09
C MET A 199 -2.23 -6.74 -5.53
N ALA A 200 -3.11 -5.77 -5.80
CA ALA A 200 -3.28 -5.21 -7.15
C ALA A 200 -2.00 -4.61 -7.76
N ARG A 201 -1.05 -4.21 -6.92
CA ARG A 201 0.23 -3.61 -7.32
C ARG A 201 1.41 -4.59 -7.19
N GLY A 202 1.13 -5.88 -6.99
CA GLY A 202 2.12 -6.95 -6.89
C GLY A 202 2.75 -7.11 -5.51
N ASP A 203 3.04 -6.01 -4.81
CA ASP A 203 3.66 -6.03 -3.49
C ASP A 203 3.15 -4.91 -2.57
N THR A 204 3.52 -5.01 -1.29
CA THR A 204 3.22 -4.04 -0.23
C THR A 204 3.89 -2.69 -0.43
N ARG A 205 4.92 -2.62 -1.29
CA ARG A 205 5.63 -1.38 -1.68
C ARG A 205 4.97 -0.66 -2.86
N ASN A 206 3.89 -1.23 -3.41
CA ASN A 206 3.13 -0.76 -4.56
C ASN A 206 3.94 -0.53 -5.83
N ARG A 207 5.02 -1.28 -6.02
CA ARG A 207 5.96 -1.05 -7.13
C ARG A 207 5.37 -1.35 -8.50
N ALA A 208 4.29 -2.16 -8.58
CA ALA A 208 3.73 -2.67 -9.83
C ALA A 208 4.80 -3.18 -10.81
N ALA A 209 5.80 -3.81 -10.21
CA ALA A 209 6.94 -4.40 -10.86
C ALA A 209 6.82 -5.91 -10.71
N PHE A 210 6.80 -6.58 -11.84
CA PHE A 210 6.62 -8.01 -11.96
C PHE A 210 7.83 -8.61 -12.66
N GLU A 211 8.08 -9.87 -12.40
CA GLU A 211 9.15 -10.62 -13.04
C GLU A 211 8.66 -11.31 -14.32
N GLY A 212 9.61 -11.67 -15.20
CA GLY A 212 9.32 -12.38 -16.45
C GLY A 212 9.15 -11.47 -17.66
N GLU A 213 8.33 -11.90 -18.61
CA GLU A 213 8.06 -11.19 -19.87
C GLU A 213 6.57 -10.86 -20.02
N PRO A 214 6.23 -9.69 -20.61
CA PRO A 214 4.84 -9.33 -20.84
C PRO A 214 4.13 -10.35 -21.75
N SER A 215 2.92 -10.77 -21.36
CA SER A 215 2.13 -11.78 -22.08
C SER A 215 0.83 -11.18 -22.63
N PHE A 216 0.86 -10.71 -23.88
CA PHE A 216 -0.25 -10.05 -24.59
C PHE A 216 -0.64 -10.79 -25.90
N GLY A 217 -0.50 -12.11 -25.90
CA GLY A 217 -0.74 -12.97 -27.06
C GLY A 217 -2.21 -13.35 -27.22
N SER A 218 -2.53 -14.63 -27.07
CA SER A 218 -3.89 -15.14 -27.24
C SER A 218 -4.83 -14.65 -26.14
N VAL A 219 -6.09 -14.40 -26.47
CA VAL A 219 -7.13 -14.11 -25.49
C VAL A 219 -7.55 -15.42 -24.81
N LEU A 220 -7.19 -15.58 -23.54
CA LEU A 220 -7.55 -16.75 -22.72
C LEU A 220 -8.97 -16.63 -22.15
N LEU A 221 -9.40 -15.40 -21.87
CA LEU A 221 -10.76 -15.08 -21.44
C LEU A 221 -11.23 -13.85 -22.22
N SER A 222 -12.23 -14.06 -23.07
CA SER A 222 -12.89 -12.97 -23.80
C SER A 222 -13.50 -11.95 -22.84
N PRO A 223 -13.63 -10.67 -23.25
CA PRO A 223 -14.18 -9.62 -22.42
C PRO A 223 -15.50 -10.02 -21.74
N ARG A 224 -15.56 -9.88 -20.41
CA ARG A 224 -16.75 -10.10 -19.59
C ARG A 224 -17.12 -8.80 -18.88
N GLU A 225 -18.37 -8.38 -19.02
CA GLU A 225 -18.92 -7.26 -18.26
C GLU A 225 -19.33 -7.73 -16.86
N PHE A 226 -19.13 -6.87 -15.86
CA PHE A 226 -19.43 -7.17 -14.46
C PHE A 226 -20.00 -6.00 -13.67
N SER A 227 -19.91 -4.77 -14.18
CA SER A 227 -20.63 -3.62 -13.61
C SER A 227 -21.54 -3.01 -14.65
N ASN A 228 -22.79 -2.72 -14.27
CA ASN A 228 -23.74 -1.95 -15.08
C ASN A 228 -23.48 -0.44 -14.95
N GLN A 229 -22.21 0.03 -14.91
CA GLN A 229 -21.98 1.48 -14.97
C GLN A 229 -22.56 1.98 -16.30
N PRO A 230 -23.56 2.88 -16.28
CA PRO A 230 -24.25 3.25 -17.49
C PRO A 230 -23.28 3.95 -18.44
N ARG A 231 -23.30 3.53 -19.71
CA ARG A 231 -22.95 4.43 -20.82
C ARG A 231 -23.85 5.64 -20.66
N TRP A 232 -23.33 6.75 -20.12
CA TRP A 232 -24.08 7.98 -19.82
C TRP A 232 -25.21 8.23 -20.84
N LYS A 233 -26.46 7.93 -20.48
CA LYS A 233 -27.62 8.45 -21.20
C LYS A 233 -27.81 9.88 -20.69
N ARG A 234 -27.36 10.85 -21.49
CA ARG A 234 -27.53 12.29 -21.25
C ARG A 234 -28.95 12.61 -20.77
N PRO A 235 -29.15 13.33 -19.64
CA PRO A 235 -30.30 14.20 -19.50
C PRO A 235 -29.97 15.54 -20.18
N LEU A 236 -30.86 16.02 -21.05
CA LEU A 236 -30.84 17.41 -21.51
C LEU A 236 -31.05 18.33 -20.30
N ARG A 237 -29.98 18.90 -19.75
CA ARG A 237 -29.95 20.26 -19.18
C ARG A 237 -28.51 20.67 -18.91
N LEU A 238 -28.08 21.63 -19.70
CA LEU A 238 -26.77 22.28 -19.66
C LEU A 238 -26.48 22.90 -18.29
N ARG A 239 -25.34 22.55 -17.69
CA ARG A 239 -24.56 23.47 -16.86
C ARG A 239 -23.22 23.73 -17.57
N PRO A 240 -22.91 24.96 -17.99
CA PRO A 240 -21.63 25.28 -18.60
C PRO A 240 -20.56 25.39 -17.51
N GLY A 241 -19.65 24.41 -17.48
CA GLY A 241 -18.52 24.39 -16.55
C GLY A 241 -17.99 22.99 -16.31
N ARG A 242 -17.05 22.56 -17.17
CA ARG A 242 -16.17 21.38 -17.05
C ARG A 242 -16.81 20.06 -16.58
N PHE A 243 -17.20 19.24 -17.55
CA PHE A 243 -17.14 17.78 -17.40
C PHE A 243 -16.34 17.23 -18.58
N GLY A 244 -15.23 16.55 -18.28
CA GLY A 244 -14.40 15.88 -19.27
C GLY A 244 -15.24 14.87 -20.04
N ASN A 245 -15.13 14.89 -21.36
CA ASN A 245 -15.83 13.99 -22.25
C ASN A 245 -14.95 12.74 -22.46
N ARG A 246 -15.57 11.54 -22.36
CA ARG A 246 -15.08 10.23 -22.83
C ARG A 246 -13.92 9.58 -22.03
N ASN A 247 -14.27 8.52 -21.30
CA ASN A 247 -13.39 7.49 -20.73
C ASN A 247 -12.63 7.87 -19.43
N ASP A 248 -13.21 7.53 -18.27
CA ASP A 248 -12.59 7.65 -16.95
C ASP A 248 -11.39 6.69 -16.82
N PHE A 249 -10.26 7.10 -17.39
CA PHE A 249 -8.99 6.39 -17.26
C PHE A 249 -8.03 7.16 -16.34
N PRO A 250 -7.26 6.43 -15.53
CA PRO A 250 -7.14 4.97 -15.49
C PRO A 250 -8.32 4.28 -14.80
N ALA A 251 -8.66 3.07 -15.24
CA ALA A 251 -9.83 2.34 -14.76
C ALA A 251 -9.87 2.22 -13.22
N ARG A 252 -11.06 2.29 -12.63
CA ARG A 252 -11.26 2.33 -11.17
C ARG A 252 -11.13 0.97 -10.52
N ASN A 253 -11.47 -0.10 -11.25
CA ASN A 253 -11.42 -1.48 -10.76
C ASN A 253 -9.99 -2.04 -10.85
N LEU A 254 -9.52 -2.60 -9.74
CA LEU A 254 -8.25 -3.29 -9.61
C LEU A 254 -8.53 -4.77 -9.35
N ALA A 255 -7.75 -5.65 -9.97
CA ALA A 255 -7.84 -7.07 -9.74
C ALA A 255 -6.72 -7.60 -8.84
N VAL A 256 -7.00 -8.74 -8.23
CA VAL A 256 -6.02 -9.66 -7.67
C VAL A 256 -6.26 -11.04 -8.26
N VAL A 257 -5.25 -11.89 -8.22
CA VAL A 257 -5.39 -13.28 -8.64
C VAL A 257 -5.05 -14.17 -7.46
N HIS A 258 -5.84 -15.21 -7.20
CA HIS A 258 -5.53 -16.20 -6.20
C HIS A 258 -5.96 -17.56 -6.69
N GLU A 259 -5.04 -18.51 -6.71
CA GLU A 259 -5.28 -19.92 -7.07
C GLU A 259 -6.06 -20.11 -8.39
N GLY A 260 -5.71 -19.34 -9.43
CA GLY A 260 -6.38 -19.46 -10.72
C GLY A 260 -7.72 -18.72 -10.82
N LEU A 261 -8.13 -17.97 -9.80
CA LEU A 261 -9.30 -17.07 -9.84
C LEU A 261 -8.84 -15.62 -9.84
N VAL A 262 -9.41 -14.82 -10.74
CA VAL A 262 -9.30 -13.37 -10.79
C VAL A 262 -10.44 -12.76 -9.99
N PHE A 263 -10.10 -11.93 -9.01
CA PHE A 263 -11.07 -11.20 -8.20
C PHE A 263 -10.98 -9.71 -8.50
N THR A 264 -12.14 -9.08 -8.62
CA THR A 264 -12.29 -7.62 -8.68
C THR A 264 -13.55 -7.23 -7.92
N THR A 265 -13.62 -5.98 -7.46
CA THR A 265 -14.78 -5.48 -6.72
C THR A 265 -15.41 -4.30 -7.41
N SER A 266 -16.68 -4.04 -7.08
CA SER A 266 -17.37 -2.78 -7.30
C SER A 266 -17.77 -2.19 -5.94
N ALA A 267 -18.63 -1.17 -5.92
CA ALA A 267 -19.09 -0.55 -4.68
C ALA A 267 -19.77 -1.54 -3.71
N ASP A 268 -20.47 -2.55 -4.22
CA ASP A 268 -21.28 -3.46 -3.38
C ASP A 268 -21.05 -4.95 -3.66
N GLU A 269 -20.20 -5.29 -4.63
CA GLU A 269 -20.12 -6.65 -5.18
C GLU A 269 -18.69 -7.12 -5.35
N LEU A 270 -18.47 -8.40 -5.02
CA LEU A 270 -17.27 -9.15 -5.32
C LEU A 270 -17.52 -10.01 -6.56
N HIS A 271 -16.61 -9.93 -7.53
CA HIS A 271 -16.68 -10.71 -8.76
C HIS A 271 -15.47 -11.65 -8.83
N ALA A 272 -15.73 -12.92 -9.13
CA ALA A 272 -14.69 -13.95 -9.29
C ALA A 272 -14.80 -14.56 -10.69
N PHE A 273 -13.70 -14.49 -11.46
CA PHE A 273 -13.57 -15.04 -12.80
C PHE A 273 -12.47 -16.07 -12.80
N PRO A 274 -12.69 -17.29 -13.28
CA PRO A 274 -11.58 -18.21 -13.40
C PRO A 274 -10.64 -17.86 -14.56
N LEU A 275 -9.36 -18.18 -14.36
CA LEU A 275 -8.31 -18.09 -15.36
C LEU A 275 -8.40 -19.31 -16.29
N GLY A 276 -8.99 -19.12 -17.46
CA GLY A 276 -8.93 -20.08 -18.56
C GLY A 276 -10.26 -20.33 -19.26
N PRO A 277 -10.24 -20.89 -20.47
CA PRO A 277 -11.42 -21.02 -21.33
C PRO A 277 -12.44 -22.08 -20.87
N ASN A 278 -12.00 -23.10 -20.12
CA ASN A 278 -12.83 -24.24 -19.69
C ASN A 278 -13.28 -24.16 -18.23
N ALA A 279 -13.14 -22.99 -17.61
CA ALA A 279 -13.30 -22.84 -16.18
C ALA A 279 -14.75 -22.42 -15.83
N PRO A 280 -15.21 -22.62 -14.57
CA PRO A 280 -16.62 -22.45 -14.20
C PRO A 280 -17.18 -21.06 -14.49
N LYS A 281 -18.51 -20.92 -14.50
CA LYS A 281 -19.14 -19.61 -14.74
C LYS A 281 -18.64 -18.58 -13.71
N PRO A 282 -18.41 -17.31 -14.14
CA PRO A 282 -18.08 -16.23 -13.22
C PRO A 282 -19.10 -16.15 -12.08
N ARG A 283 -18.61 -15.87 -10.86
CA ARG A 283 -19.45 -15.71 -9.67
C ARG A 283 -19.56 -14.23 -9.32
N ARG A 284 -20.78 -13.81 -9.02
CA ARG A 284 -21.10 -12.49 -8.48
C ARG A 284 -21.61 -12.69 -7.07
N LEU A 285 -20.91 -12.11 -6.10
CA LEU A 285 -21.17 -12.28 -4.68
C LEU A 285 -21.54 -10.92 -4.10
N ARG A 286 -22.75 -10.85 -3.54
CA ARG A 286 -23.22 -9.68 -2.80
C ARG A 286 -23.01 -9.90 -1.31
N ARG A 287 -22.69 -8.83 -0.60
CA ARG A 287 -22.66 -8.88 0.87
C ARG A 287 -24.09 -8.81 1.41
N PRO A 288 -24.48 -9.63 2.39
CA PRO A 288 -25.72 -9.46 3.12
C PRO A 288 -25.72 -8.16 3.97
N PRO A 289 -26.88 -7.54 4.22
CA PRO A 289 -28.17 -7.77 3.56
C PRO A 289 -28.14 -7.30 2.10
N ASN A 290 -28.96 -7.91 1.24
CA ASN A 290 -29.03 -7.51 -0.17
C ASN A 290 -29.58 -6.08 -0.28
N ARG A 291 -28.80 -5.16 -0.84
CA ARG A 291 -29.17 -3.76 -1.05
C ARG A 291 -29.33 -3.44 -2.53
N ALA A 292 -29.99 -2.32 -2.82
CA ALA A 292 -29.99 -1.76 -4.15
C ALA A 292 -28.53 -1.41 -4.54
N PRO A 293 -28.10 -1.68 -5.79
CA PRO A 293 -26.77 -1.30 -6.26
C PRO A 293 -26.54 0.20 -6.10
N TYR A 294 -25.36 0.55 -5.58
CA TYR A 294 -24.87 1.89 -5.47
C TYR A 294 -24.07 2.27 -6.72
N GLU A 295 -24.60 3.22 -7.48
CA GLU A 295 -23.84 3.86 -8.54
C GLU A 295 -22.91 4.92 -7.93
N ASP A 296 -21.61 4.65 -7.96
CA ASP A 296 -20.57 5.48 -7.40
C ASP A 296 -20.07 6.50 -8.44
N ASP A 297 -20.34 7.78 -8.17
CA ASP A 297 -20.01 8.94 -9.00
C ASP A 297 -18.69 9.62 -8.61
N ASN A 298 -17.94 9.07 -7.65
CA ASN A 298 -16.62 9.57 -7.27
C ASN A 298 -15.52 8.92 -8.11
N GLU A 299 -15.10 9.61 -9.17
CA GLU A 299 -14.06 9.16 -10.13
C GLU A 299 -12.72 8.83 -9.45
N LYS A 300 -12.44 9.38 -8.26
CA LYS A 300 -11.17 9.17 -7.54
C LYS A 300 -11.17 7.96 -6.60
N VAL A 301 -12.30 7.25 -6.46
CA VAL A 301 -12.38 6.01 -5.69
C VAL A 301 -11.93 4.83 -6.53
N GLN A 302 -11.06 4.01 -5.95
CA GLN A 302 -10.61 2.74 -6.51
C GLN A 302 -11.33 1.57 -5.86
N PHE A 303 -11.65 0.55 -6.66
CA PHE A 303 -12.22 -0.70 -6.19
C PHE A 303 -11.19 -1.80 -6.34
N GLY A 304 -10.51 -2.14 -5.25
CA GLY A 304 -9.49 -3.18 -5.27
C GLY A 304 -9.55 -4.03 -4.00
N PRO A 305 -9.57 -5.36 -4.14
CA PRO A 305 -9.38 -6.28 -3.03
C PRO A 305 -7.89 -6.50 -2.74
N THR A 306 -7.60 -7.11 -1.59
CA THR A 306 -6.32 -7.75 -1.25
C THR A 306 -6.61 -9.17 -0.77
N VAL A 307 -5.66 -10.08 -0.91
CA VAL A 307 -5.77 -11.46 -0.41
C VAL A 307 -4.59 -11.76 0.51
N GLY A 308 -4.85 -12.44 1.62
CA GLY A 308 -3.79 -13.03 2.45
C GLY A 308 -4.32 -14.19 3.28
N GLN A 309 -3.52 -15.23 3.46
CA GLN A 309 -3.86 -16.42 4.25
C GLN A 309 -5.27 -17.00 3.96
N GLY A 310 -5.68 -17.02 2.69
CA GLY A 310 -6.99 -17.53 2.27
C GLY A 310 -8.17 -16.58 2.50
N VAL A 311 -7.95 -15.35 2.98
CA VAL A 311 -9.01 -14.34 3.16
C VAL A 311 -8.83 -13.21 2.16
N LEU A 312 -9.87 -12.94 1.38
CA LEU A 312 -9.98 -11.76 0.54
C LEU A 312 -10.65 -10.62 1.32
N VAL A 313 -10.06 -9.42 1.26
CA VAL A 313 -10.58 -8.23 1.94
C VAL A 313 -10.78 -7.11 0.96
N ALA A 314 -11.94 -6.46 1.02
CA ALA A 314 -12.25 -5.30 0.19
C ALA A 314 -13.23 -4.33 0.87
N PRO A 315 -13.23 -3.05 0.47
CA PRO A 315 -14.22 -2.08 0.92
C PRO A 315 -15.52 -2.17 0.13
N PHE A 316 -16.66 -2.05 0.83
CA PHE A 316 -18.00 -2.00 0.26
C PHE A 316 -18.82 -0.87 0.85
N VAL A 317 -19.75 -0.30 0.09
CA VAL A 317 -20.65 0.77 0.56
C VAL A 317 -21.65 0.20 1.57
N GLU A 318 -21.61 0.74 2.77
CA GLU A 318 -22.48 0.34 3.87
C GLU A 318 -23.73 1.21 3.94
N ARG A 319 -23.53 2.53 3.92
CA ARG A 319 -24.59 3.52 4.00
C ARG A 319 -24.22 4.73 3.18
N VAL A 320 -25.21 5.50 2.79
CA VAL A 320 -25.03 6.72 2.00
C VAL A 320 -25.73 7.85 2.72
N GLN A 321 -25.01 8.93 3.01
CA GLN A 321 -25.63 10.18 3.44
C GLN A 321 -26.49 10.71 2.30
N TYR A 322 -27.76 11.03 2.59
CA TYR A 322 -28.67 11.57 1.59
C TYR A 322 -28.43 13.06 1.33
N ASP A 323 -28.63 13.42 0.08
CA ASP A 323 -28.59 14.77 -0.45
C ASP A 323 -29.70 15.60 0.22
N GLN A 324 -29.37 16.82 0.63
CA GLN A 324 -30.34 17.79 1.13
C GLN A 324 -30.09 19.12 0.42
N SER A 325 -31.15 19.81 0.02
CA SER A 325 -31.03 21.12 -0.62
C SER A 325 -32.08 22.10 -0.12
N PHE A 326 -31.73 23.39 -0.17
CA PHE A 326 -32.66 24.51 0.06
C PHE A 326 -32.74 25.34 -1.21
N ARG A 327 -33.93 25.41 -1.83
CA ARG A 327 -34.15 26.14 -3.10
C ARG A 327 -33.14 25.76 -4.21
N GLY A 328 -32.75 24.48 -4.28
CA GLY A 328 -31.79 23.97 -5.27
C GLY A 328 -30.31 24.17 -4.91
N ILE A 329 -30.02 24.75 -3.74
CA ILE A 329 -28.67 24.92 -3.22
C ILE A 329 -28.34 23.74 -2.30
N PRO A 330 -27.22 23.02 -2.50
CA PRO A 330 -26.89 21.85 -1.68
C PRO A 330 -26.57 22.26 -0.23
N ILE A 331 -27.28 21.65 0.72
CA ILE A 331 -26.95 21.65 2.15
C ILE A 331 -26.00 20.47 2.42
N LYS A 332 -26.46 19.25 2.12
CA LYS A 332 -25.67 18.01 2.23
C LYS A 332 -25.56 17.37 0.86
N VAL A 333 -24.40 16.79 0.56
CA VAL A 333 -24.22 15.98 -0.64
C VAL A 333 -24.16 14.49 -0.30
N ARG A 334 -24.29 13.67 -1.34
CA ARG A 334 -24.17 12.22 -1.28
C ARG A 334 -22.76 11.82 -0.84
N ILE A 335 -22.62 11.29 0.38
CA ILE A 335 -21.34 10.78 0.90
C ILE A 335 -21.53 9.33 1.35
N PRO A 336 -21.00 8.35 0.59
CA PRO A 336 -20.96 6.94 1.00
C PRO A 336 -19.98 6.68 2.17
N THR A 337 -20.43 5.93 3.17
CA THR A 337 -19.58 5.28 4.18
C THR A 337 -19.24 3.88 3.70
N ARG A 338 -17.95 3.55 3.58
CA ARG A 338 -17.46 2.24 3.16
C ARG A 338 -16.87 1.45 4.33
N LYS A 339 -17.17 0.17 4.38
CA LYS A 339 -16.69 -0.76 5.43
C LYS A 339 -15.94 -1.92 4.78
N LEU A 340 -14.92 -2.43 5.46
CA LEU A 340 -14.18 -3.61 5.00
C LEU A 340 -14.97 -4.87 5.30
N CYS A 341 -14.86 -5.85 4.41
CA CYS A 341 -15.44 -7.17 4.60
C CYS A 341 -14.42 -8.24 4.23
N GLY A 342 -14.38 -9.31 5.01
CA GLY A 342 -13.57 -10.50 4.77
C GLY A 342 -14.40 -11.60 4.12
N PHE A 343 -13.87 -12.16 3.04
CA PHE A 343 -14.42 -13.31 2.35
C PHE A 343 -13.43 -14.46 2.43
N ASP A 344 -13.84 -15.56 3.07
CA ASP A 344 -13.04 -16.77 3.19
C ASP A 344 -13.05 -17.52 1.85
N LEU A 345 -11.87 -17.74 1.27
CA LEU A 345 -11.69 -18.36 -0.04
C LEU A 345 -11.72 -19.89 0.03
N GLU A 346 -11.54 -20.48 1.22
CA GLU A 346 -11.61 -21.93 1.43
C GLU A 346 -13.07 -22.36 1.67
N GLU A 347 -13.75 -21.69 2.61
CA GLU A 347 -15.15 -21.95 2.95
C GLU A 347 -16.14 -21.27 1.98
N TRP A 348 -15.64 -20.37 1.14
CA TRP A 348 -16.41 -19.62 0.14
C TRP A 348 -17.60 -18.83 0.71
N ARG A 349 -17.39 -18.17 1.85
CA ARG A 349 -18.40 -17.36 2.56
C ARG A 349 -17.82 -16.08 3.14
N TRP A 350 -18.70 -15.10 3.39
CA TRP A 350 -18.33 -13.90 4.16
C TRP A 350 -17.98 -14.31 5.60
N SER A 351 -16.73 -14.13 6.01
CA SER A 351 -16.23 -14.50 7.34
C SER A 351 -16.46 -13.38 8.36
N TRP A 352 -16.28 -12.12 7.96
CA TRP A 352 -16.47 -10.97 8.84
C TRP A 352 -16.85 -9.70 8.08
N ASP A 353 -17.42 -8.75 8.82
CA ASP A 353 -18.03 -7.53 8.29
C ASP A 353 -17.97 -6.38 9.29
N HIS A 354 -17.23 -5.33 8.93
CA HIS A 354 -17.03 -4.14 9.76
C HIS A 354 -18.29 -3.30 9.98
N ALA A 355 -19.31 -3.40 9.12
CA ALA A 355 -20.56 -2.70 9.36
C ALA A 355 -21.25 -3.13 10.66
N ARG A 356 -21.09 -4.40 11.03
CA ARG A 356 -21.60 -4.98 12.28
C ARG A 356 -20.54 -4.94 13.37
N GLN A 357 -19.32 -5.40 13.07
CA GLN A 357 -18.26 -5.54 14.09
C GLN A 357 -17.81 -4.22 14.70
N LEU A 358 -17.85 -3.12 13.96
CA LEU A 358 -17.39 -1.81 14.47
C LEU A 358 -18.48 -1.04 15.22
N GLN A 359 -19.71 -1.56 15.34
CA GLN A 359 -20.77 -0.91 16.10
C GLN A 359 -20.39 -0.82 17.58
N GLY A 360 -20.63 0.35 18.19
CA GLY A 360 -20.23 0.63 19.57
C GLY A 360 -18.73 0.87 19.78
N THR A 361 -17.91 0.75 18.73
CA THR A 361 -16.47 1.06 18.79
C THR A 361 -16.21 2.51 18.36
N PRO A 362 -15.04 3.10 18.71
CA PRO A 362 -14.62 4.39 18.17
C PRO A 362 -14.56 4.46 16.63
N LEU A 363 -14.48 3.31 15.96
CA LEU A 363 -14.38 3.19 14.51
C LEU A 363 -15.75 3.10 13.81
N GLN A 364 -16.87 3.14 14.56
CA GLN A 364 -18.22 3.03 13.99
C GLN A 364 -18.45 4.06 12.88
N GLY A 365 -18.03 5.31 13.11
CA GLY A 365 -18.21 6.42 12.18
C GLY A 365 -17.24 6.44 10.98
N TRP A 366 -16.23 5.57 10.96
CA TRP A 366 -15.17 5.62 9.97
C TRP A 366 -15.60 5.04 8.62
N SER A 367 -15.01 5.56 7.54
CA SER A 367 -15.13 5.03 6.19
C SER A 367 -13.76 4.60 5.66
N PHE A 368 -13.68 3.48 4.95
CA PHE A 368 -12.46 2.93 4.37
C PHE A 368 -12.61 2.79 2.85
N PRO A 369 -12.34 3.85 2.05
CA PRO A 369 -12.64 3.83 0.62
C PRO A 369 -11.47 3.35 -0.27
N ALA A 370 -10.27 3.18 0.29
CA ALA A 370 -9.08 2.77 -0.44
C ALA A 370 -8.87 1.25 -0.39
N THR A 371 -8.17 0.70 -1.39
CA THR A 371 -7.72 -0.69 -1.36
C THR A 371 -6.86 -0.97 -0.12
N PRO A 372 -7.24 -1.93 0.73
CA PRO A 372 -6.46 -2.28 1.91
C PRO A 372 -5.18 -3.03 1.53
N THR A 373 -4.22 -3.07 2.45
CA THR A 373 -2.99 -3.86 2.32
C THR A 373 -3.02 -5.01 3.32
N ALA A 374 -2.98 -6.25 2.85
CA ALA A 374 -2.84 -7.41 3.71
C ALA A 374 -1.39 -7.93 3.75
N HIS A 375 -0.87 -8.17 4.94
CA HIS A 375 0.47 -8.72 5.14
C HIS A 375 0.58 -9.44 6.49
N GLU A 376 1.12 -10.65 6.50
CA GLU A 376 1.39 -11.45 7.71
C GLU A 376 0.24 -11.48 8.73
N GLY A 377 -0.95 -11.89 8.28
CA GLY A 377 -2.14 -12.03 9.12
C GLY A 377 -2.79 -10.71 9.55
N ARG A 378 -2.36 -9.57 9.01
CA ARG A 378 -2.93 -8.25 9.29
C ARG A 378 -3.48 -7.58 8.04
N VAL A 379 -4.45 -6.70 8.24
CA VAL A 379 -5.01 -5.80 7.23
C VAL A 379 -4.79 -4.37 7.68
N TYR A 380 -4.16 -3.57 6.83
CA TYR A 380 -3.95 -2.14 7.03
C TYR A 380 -4.83 -1.36 6.06
N ALA A 381 -5.57 -0.38 6.58
CA ALA A 381 -6.46 0.44 5.78
C ALA A 381 -6.36 1.92 6.12
N SER A 382 -6.29 2.75 5.08
CA SER A 382 -6.54 4.19 5.21
C SER A 382 -8.03 4.41 5.34
N GLY A 383 -8.44 5.22 6.32
CA GLY A 383 -9.82 5.58 6.52
C GLY A 383 -9.99 7.03 6.92
N TRP A 384 -11.21 7.52 6.86
CA TRP A 384 -11.56 8.85 7.31
C TRP A 384 -12.75 8.84 8.27
N SER A 385 -12.79 9.81 9.18
CA SER A 385 -13.97 10.13 10.00
C SER A 385 -14.31 11.62 9.89
N ILE A 386 -15.56 11.98 10.16
CA ILE A 386 -16.02 13.38 10.17
C ILE A 386 -16.49 13.70 11.59
N GLU A 387 -15.74 14.56 12.28
CA GLU A 387 -15.97 15.00 13.66
C GLU A 387 -15.76 16.52 13.72
N GLY A 388 -16.65 17.27 13.05
CA GLY A 388 -16.47 18.70 12.77
C GLY A 388 -15.44 18.98 11.66
N TYR A 389 -14.30 18.29 11.72
CA TYR A 389 -13.25 18.24 10.71
C TYR A 389 -13.19 16.86 10.06
N VAL A 390 -12.49 16.76 8.93
CA VAL A 390 -12.15 15.49 8.30
C VAL A 390 -10.86 14.98 8.91
N ASN A 391 -10.93 13.82 9.54
CA ASN A 391 -9.78 13.11 10.09
C ASN A 391 -9.30 12.07 9.08
N ALA A 392 -8.03 12.13 8.70
CA ALA A 392 -7.34 11.07 7.97
C ALA A 392 -6.66 10.12 8.95
N ASN A 393 -7.04 8.85 8.90
CA ASN A 393 -6.65 7.84 9.87
C ASN A 393 -6.08 6.59 9.21
N VAL A 394 -5.35 5.79 9.99
CA VAL A 394 -4.96 4.42 9.65
C VAL A 394 -5.50 3.48 10.71
N ALA A 395 -6.01 2.33 10.28
CA ALA A 395 -6.39 1.24 11.18
C ALA A 395 -5.74 -0.07 10.76
N CYS A 396 -5.42 -0.89 11.75
CA CYS A 396 -4.96 -2.26 11.59
C CYS A 396 -6.00 -3.23 12.15
N PHE A 397 -6.27 -4.29 11.41
CA PHE A 397 -7.21 -5.34 11.78
C PHE A 397 -6.55 -6.71 11.66
N ASP A 398 -7.06 -7.67 12.43
CA ASP A 398 -6.75 -9.07 12.23
C ASP A 398 -7.37 -9.57 10.91
N LEU A 399 -6.59 -10.22 10.06
CA LEU A 399 -7.00 -10.61 8.71
C LEU A 399 -8.12 -11.67 8.72
N ARG A 400 -8.10 -12.59 9.69
CA ARG A 400 -9.06 -13.70 9.75
C ARG A 400 -10.36 -13.34 10.42
N THR A 401 -10.31 -12.47 11.43
CA THR A 401 -11.47 -12.15 12.28
C THR A 401 -12.05 -10.77 12.01
N GLY A 402 -11.27 -9.85 11.43
CA GLY A 402 -11.66 -8.46 11.24
C GLY A 402 -11.59 -7.60 12.52
N GLU A 403 -11.17 -8.17 13.65
CA GLU A 403 -11.08 -7.45 14.92
C GLU A 403 -10.08 -6.27 14.83
N PRO A 404 -10.43 -5.07 15.34
CA PRO A 404 -9.49 -3.95 15.45
C PRO A 404 -8.30 -4.31 16.35
N ILE A 405 -7.10 -4.02 15.85
CA ILE A 405 -5.85 -4.21 16.59
C ILE A 405 -5.38 -2.87 17.16
N TRP A 406 -5.25 -1.87 16.30
CA TRP A 406 -4.89 -0.50 16.66
C TRP A 406 -5.43 0.46 15.59
N TRP A 407 -5.53 1.75 15.93
CA TRP A 407 -5.85 2.81 14.99
C TRP A 407 -5.16 4.11 15.41
N THR A 408 -4.88 4.98 14.43
CA THR A 408 -4.12 6.20 14.65
C THR A 408 -4.65 7.32 13.77
N LEU A 409 -4.84 8.50 14.37
CA LEU A 409 -5.09 9.75 13.66
C LEU A 409 -3.77 10.26 13.09
N SER A 410 -3.71 10.45 11.78
CA SER A 410 -2.51 10.95 11.10
C SER A 410 -2.59 12.45 10.87
N ALA A 411 -3.75 12.96 10.46
CA ALA A 411 -3.99 14.37 10.20
C ALA A 411 -5.47 14.71 10.32
N SER A 412 -5.77 15.97 10.63
CA SER A 412 -7.12 16.53 10.60
C SER A 412 -7.12 17.80 9.79
N GLY A 413 -8.17 18.04 9.02
CA GLY A 413 -8.29 19.19 8.14
C GLY A 413 -9.70 19.40 7.62
N GLN A 414 -9.85 20.34 6.70
CA GLN A 414 -11.10 20.58 6.00
C GLN A 414 -10.99 20.09 4.56
N VAL A 415 -12.12 19.67 4.00
CA VAL A 415 -12.31 19.54 2.56
C VAL A 415 -13.33 20.59 2.10
N GLU A 416 -13.63 20.62 0.82
CA GLU A 416 -14.58 21.55 0.24
C GLU A 416 -15.93 21.49 0.97
N GLN A 417 -16.41 22.66 1.40
CA GLN A 417 -17.67 22.79 2.14
C GLN A 417 -18.76 23.43 1.28
N THR A 418 -20.01 23.08 1.58
CA THR A 418 -21.18 23.81 1.09
C THR A 418 -21.27 25.17 1.79
N MET A 419 -22.11 26.07 1.29
CA MET A 419 -22.33 27.36 1.95
C MET A 419 -22.94 27.23 3.36
N PHE A 420 -23.41 26.03 3.73
CA PHE A 420 -23.96 25.71 5.04
C PHE A 420 -22.92 25.09 5.99
N GLY A 421 -21.64 25.04 5.60
CA GLY A 421 -20.55 24.48 6.41
C GLY A 421 -20.49 22.95 6.45
N GLU A 422 -21.32 22.28 5.66
CA GLU A 422 -21.33 20.81 5.51
C GLU A 422 -20.31 20.37 4.45
N GLN A 423 -19.86 19.11 4.51
CA GLN A 423 -18.92 18.59 3.52
C GLN A 423 -19.58 18.48 2.14
N ALA A 424 -18.93 19.00 1.10
CA ALA A 424 -19.45 19.08 -0.26
C ALA A 424 -18.93 17.97 -1.19
N MET A 425 -18.09 17.07 -0.67
CA MET A 425 -17.60 15.90 -1.38
C MET A 425 -17.13 14.82 -0.41
N GLU A 426 -17.04 13.59 -0.91
CA GLU A 426 -16.41 12.50 -0.17
C GLU A 426 -14.92 12.82 0.09
N PRO A 427 -14.44 12.69 1.34
CA PRO A 427 -13.02 12.82 1.64
C PRO A 427 -12.12 11.87 0.85
N LEU A 428 -10.97 12.38 0.42
CA LEU A 428 -9.99 11.62 -0.35
C LEU A 428 -9.21 10.68 0.56
N CYS A 429 -8.93 9.48 0.07
CA CYS A 429 -8.04 8.51 0.71
C CYS A 429 -7.31 7.71 -0.36
N VAL A 430 -6.09 7.30 -0.04
CA VAL A 430 -5.24 6.53 -0.95
C VAL A 430 -4.84 5.20 -0.31
N PRO A 431 -4.51 4.16 -1.11
CA PRO A 431 -3.96 2.93 -0.55
C PRO A 431 -2.64 3.19 0.19
N LEU A 432 -2.30 2.31 1.13
CA LEU A 432 -1.09 2.41 1.94
C LEU A 432 0.09 1.70 1.25
N ALA A 433 1.32 2.11 1.57
CA ALA A 433 2.50 1.28 1.37
C ALA A 433 3.00 0.73 2.70
N LEU A 434 3.53 -0.48 2.68
CA LEU A 434 4.17 -1.14 3.81
C LEU A 434 5.56 -1.61 3.37
N HIS A 435 6.59 -1.20 4.09
CA HIS A 435 7.95 -1.69 3.89
C HIS A 435 8.65 -1.82 5.24
N ASP A 436 9.24 -2.99 5.50
CA ASP A 436 10.06 -3.25 6.69
C ASP A 436 9.34 -2.88 8.01
N GLY A 437 8.04 -3.20 8.02
CA GLY A 437 7.11 -2.96 9.13
C GLY A 437 6.88 -1.48 9.47
N VAL A 438 6.98 -0.61 8.47
CA VAL A 438 6.53 0.78 8.52
C VAL A 438 5.45 1.01 7.45
N ILE A 439 4.35 1.62 7.86
CA ILE A 439 3.24 2.02 6.98
C ILE A 439 3.47 3.47 6.56
N TYR A 440 3.27 3.74 5.28
CA TYR A 440 3.34 5.08 4.71
C TYR A 440 1.97 5.49 4.17
N GLN A 441 1.45 6.60 4.69
CA GLN A 441 0.15 7.15 4.34
C GLN A 441 0.28 8.60 3.86
N PRO A 442 -0.02 8.89 2.58
CA PRO A 442 -0.39 10.21 2.13
C PRO A 442 -1.79 10.53 2.64
N THR A 443 -1.95 11.60 3.43
CA THR A 443 -3.23 11.88 4.11
C THR A 443 -4.26 12.53 3.19
N SER A 444 -3.82 13.10 2.05
CA SER A 444 -4.64 13.99 1.22
C SER A 444 -5.18 15.22 1.99
N LEU A 445 -4.49 15.57 3.08
CA LEU A 445 -4.69 16.74 3.94
C LEU A 445 -3.34 17.47 4.15
N GLY A 446 -2.50 17.51 3.12
CA GLY A 446 -1.22 18.25 3.15
C GLY A 446 -0.05 17.59 3.87
N CYS A 447 -0.13 16.31 4.25
CA CYS A 447 1.01 15.64 4.86
C CYS A 447 1.13 14.14 4.51
N VAL A 448 2.33 13.61 4.72
CA VAL A 448 2.63 12.18 4.65
C VAL A 448 3.07 11.70 6.02
N ALA A 449 2.46 10.62 6.49
CA ALA A 449 2.74 10.00 7.77
C ALA A 449 3.44 8.64 7.59
N ALA A 450 4.40 8.36 8.46
CA ALA A 450 4.98 7.03 8.64
C ALA A 450 4.65 6.49 10.02
N LEU A 451 4.07 5.29 10.08
CA LEU A 451 3.61 4.66 11.30
C LEU A 451 4.29 3.29 11.48
N ASP A 452 4.62 2.90 12.71
CA ASP A 452 5.05 1.52 12.99
C ASP A 452 3.89 0.55 12.71
N ALA A 453 4.10 -0.45 11.85
CA ALA A 453 3.04 -1.36 11.44
C ALA A 453 2.54 -2.29 12.54
N ASP A 454 3.31 -2.45 13.63
CA ASP A 454 2.93 -3.31 14.74
C ASP A 454 2.03 -2.59 15.74
N THR A 455 2.35 -1.33 16.05
CA THR A 455 1.72 -0.55 17.13
C THR A 455 0.90 0.66 16.67
N GLY A 456 0.98 1.05 15.40
CA GLY A 456 0.33 2.26 14.86
C GLY A 456 1.04 3.57 15.20
N ARG A 457 2.08 3.50 16.04
CA ARG A 457 2.77 4.68 16.56
C ARG A 457 3.36 5.53 15.43
N PRO A 458 3.10 6.85 15.40
CA PRO A 458 3.76 7.75 14.47
C PRO A 458 5.26 7.78 14.65
N LEU A 459 6.01 7.56 13.56
CA LEU A 459 7.46 7.68 13.50
C LEU A 459 7.85 9.08 13.06
N TRP A 460 7.23 9.55 11.97
CA TRP A 460 7.37 10.91 11.46
C TRP A 460 6.13 11.32 10.66
N VAL A 461 5.87 12.62 10.60
CA VAL A 461 4.86 13.24 9.71
C VAL A 461 5.53 14.43 9.03
N THR A 462 5.42 14.54 7.72
CA THR A 462 6.04 15.63 6.95
C THR A 462 5.01 16.26 6.04
N GLU A 463 4.97 17.59 6.02
CA GLU A 463 4.07 18.34 5.16
C GLU A 463 4.50 18.31 3.68
N TYR A 464 3.55 18.55 2.81
CA TYR A 464 3.78 18.87 1.41
C TYR A 464 2.84 19.98 0.95
N ASP A 465 3.15 20.56 -0.20
CA ASP A 465 2.43 21.71 -0.71
C ASP A 465 1.04 21.27 -1.22
N ALA A 466 0.02 21.40 -0.38
CA ALA A 466 -1.37 21.11 -0.72
C ALA A 466 -2.02 22.26 -1.50
N ILE A 467 -3.00 21.92 -2.33
CA ILE A 467 -3.91 22.87 -2.96
C ILE A 467 -4.83 23.40 -1.87
N GLU A 468 -4.81 24.72 -1.71
CA GLU A 468 -5.66 25.45 -0.76
C GLU A 468 -7.14 25.08 -0.93
N VAL A 469 -7.79 24.75 0.19
CA VAL A 469 -9.25 24.61 0.27
C VAL A 469 -9.84 25.98 0.51
N ARG A 470 -10.56 26.51 -0.47
CA ARG A 470 -11.16 27.84 -0.39
C ARG A 470 -12.58 27.79 0.13
N PRO A 471 -13.03 28.81 0.87
CA PRO A 471 -14.43 28.92 1.24
C PRO A 471 -15.31 29.05 -0.02
N PRO A 472 -16.57 28.59 0.04
CA PRO A 472 -17.50 28.69 -1.08
C PRO A 472 -17.69 30.15 -1.52
N GLN A 473 -17.42 30.44 -2.79
CA GLN A 473 -17.72 31.73 -3.41
C GLN A 473 -19.15 31.71 -3.95
N GLY A 474 -20.13 31.90 -3.06
CA GLY A 474 -21.55 31.88 -3.38
C GLY A 474 -22.25 30.57 -2.99
N TYR A 475 -23.18 30.11 -3.82
CA TYR A 475 -24.06 28.96 -3.51
C TYR A 475 -23.40 27.59 -3.65
N TYR A 476 -22.22 27.49 -4.24
CA TYR A 476 -21.56 26.22 -4.54
C TYR A 476 -20.15 26.19 -3.98
N ALA A 477 -19.70 24.99 -3.62
CA ALA A 477 -18.34 24.75 -3.14
C ALA A 477 -17.31 25.10 -4.22
N ASP A 478 -16.23 25.75 -3.83
CA ASP A 478 -15.07 25.98 -4.70
C ASP A 478 -14.23 24.70 -4.77
N ARG A 479 -14.40 23.95 -5.87
CA ARG A 479 -13.75 22.63 -6.02
C ARG A 479 -12.29 22.78 -6.42
N ARG A 480 -11.40 22.13 -5.69
CA ARG A 480 -9.99 22.03 -6.09
C ARG A 480 -9.88 21.25 -7.40
N ASN A 481 -8.99 21.72 -8.28
CA ASN A 481 -8.67 21.05 -9.53
C ASN A 481 -7.71 19.88 -9.26
N ILE A 482 -8.25 18.73 -8.86
CA ILE A 482 -7.50 17.49 -8.59
C ILE A 482 -7.06 16.86 -9.91
N ILE A 483 -5.76 16.91 -10.20
CA ILE A 483 -5.19 16.42 -11.46
C ILE A 483 -4.60 15.02 -11.32
N TRP A 484 -4.09 14.67 -10.14
CA TRP A 484 -3.62 13.31 -9.88
C TRP A 484 -4.80 12.34 -9.81
N GLU A 485 -4.52 11.12 -10.22
CA GLU A 485 -5.37 9.96 -10.02
C GLU A 485 -4.94 9.25 -8.76
N ASN A 486 -5.91 8.64 -8.08
CA ASN A 486 -5.65 7.95 -6.83
C ASN A 486 -4.54 6.90 -7.06
N THR A 487 -3.47 7.01 -6.28
CA THR A 487 -2.26 6.22 -6.47
C THR A 487 -1.66 5.93 -5.11
N ALA A 488 -1.37 4.66 -4.87
CA ALA A 488 -0.66 4.24 -3.68
C ALA A 488 0.76 4.82 -3.69
N PRO A 489 1.31 5.23 -2.53
CA PRO A 489 2.71 5.65 -2.46
C PRO A 489 3.62 4.47 -2.81
N VAL A 490 4.78 4.77 -3.39
CA VAL A 490 5.73 3.75 -3.85
C VAL A 490 7.01 3.82 -3.04
N VAL A 491 7.53 2.67 -2.62
CA VAL A 491 8.79 2.59 -1.90
C VAL A 491 9.81 1.84 -2.75
N GLU A 492 10.90 2.51 -3.08
CA GLU A 492 12.01 1.94 -3.85
C GLU A 492 13.31 2.64 -3.42
N ASP A 493 14.41 1.88 -3.34
CA ASP A 493 15.77 2.41 -3.13
C ASP A 493 15.88 3.45 -1.99
N GLY A 494 15.29 3.12 -0.83
CA GLY A 494 15.31 3.96 0.37
C GLY A 494 14.51 5.26 0.28
N THR A 495 13.72 5.44 -0.77
CA THR A 495 12.90 6.64 -1.00
C THR A 495 11.42 6.28 -1.06
N LEU A 496 10.60 7.02 -0.33
CA LEU A 496 9.15 7.03 -0.47
C LEU A 496 8.77 8.07 -1.52
N VAL A 497 8.09 7.65 -2.58
CA VAL A 497 7.55 8.55 -3.60
C VAL A 497 6.04 8.65 -3.50
N VAL A 498 5.56 9.89 -3.46
CA VAL A 498 4.16 10.21 -3.26
C VAL A 498 3.71 11.22 -4.30
N ALA A 499 2.56 10.95 -4.92
CA ALA A 499 1.81 11.89 -5.77
C ALA A 499 0.43 12.14 -5.12
N PRO A 500 0.34 13.05 -4.13
CA PRO A 500 -0.88 13.28 -3.38
C PRO A 500 -2.00 13.85 -4.26
N LEU A 501 -3.24 13.43 -4.03
CA LEU A 501 -4.40 13.91 -4.80
C LEU A 501 -4.62 15.43 -4.65
N ASP A 502 -4.32 15.96 -3.47
CA ASP A 502 -4.45 17.36 -3.08
C ASP A 502 -3.19 18.20 -3.40
N SER A 503 -2.31 17.77 -4.32
CA SER A 503 -1.13 18.54 -4.73
C SER A 503 -1.00 18.65 -6.25
N THR A 504 -0.24 19.63 -6.74
CA THR A 504 0.13 19.75 -8.17
C THR A 504 1.51 19.17 -8.47
N ALA A 505 2.19 18.65 -7.45
CA ALA A 505 3.52 18.08 -7.53
C ALA A 505 3.53 16.64 -7.00
N PHE A 506 4.65 15.97 -7.20
CA PHE A 506 4.98 14.71 -6.55
C PHE A 506 6.36 14.85 -5.90
N TYR A 507 6.62 13.98 -4.93
CA TYR A 507 7.65 14.19 -3.93
C TYR A 507 8.43 12.92 -3.67
N GLY A 508 9.71 13.07 -3.35
CA GLY A 508 10.54 12.03 -2.75
C GLY A 508 10.82 12.36 -1.30
N PHE A 509 10.69 11.37 -0.43
CA PHE A 509 11.03 11.46 0.98
C PHE A 509 12.03 10.38 1.35
N ASP A 510 13.03 10.74 2.14
CA ASP A 510 13.89 9.77 2.79
C ASP A 510 13.06 8.88 3.72
N LEU A 511 13.13 7.57 3.51
CA LEU A 511 12.26 6.61 4.16
C LEU A 511 12.43 6.58 5.70
N ALA A 512 13.66 6.75 6.17
CA ALA A 512 14.02 6.63 7.57
C ALA A 512 13.68 7.90 8.38
N THR A 513 13.87 9.08 7.78
CA THR A 513 13.78 10.37 8.46
C THR A 513 12.55 11.20 8.09
N GLY A 514 11.82 10.81 7.04
CA GLY A 514 10.72 11.58 6.47
C GLY A 514 11.15 12.87 5.77
N LYS A 515 12.46 13.15 5.66
CA LYS A 515 12.93 14.39 5.03
C LYS A 515 12.55 14.39 3.55
N ARG A 516 11.84 15.41 3.09
CA ARG A 516 11.63 15.66 1.65
C ARG A 516 12.98 15.85 0.96
N THR A 517 13.35 14.94 0.07
CA THR A 517 14.62 14.97 -0.67
C THR A 517 14.49 15.76 -1.97
N TRP A 518 13.33 15.70 -2.62
CA TRP A 518 13.04 16.44 -3.83
C TRP A 518 11.55 16.66 -4.03
N LYS A 519 11.22 17.63 -4.88
CA LYS A 519 9.88 17.97 -5.36
C LYS A 519 9.93 18.13 -6.88
N ALA A 520 8.96 17.57 -7.58
CA ALA A 520 8.84 17.72 -9.02
C ALA A 520 7.40 18.05 -9.42
N ALA A 521 7.24 18.95 -10.39
CA ALA A 521 5.93 19.33 -10.89
C ALA A 521 5.35 18.21 -11.77
N GLN A 522 4.02 18.08 -11.74
CA GLN A 522 3.30 17.19 -12.64
C GLN A 522 3.51 17.56 -14.12
N ARG A 523 3.64 18.84 -14.44
CA ARG A 523 3.83 19.35 -15.82
C ARG A 523 5.25 19.86 -16.02
N LEU A 524 5.83 19.57 -17.18
CA LEU A 524 7.10 20.13 -17.63
C LEU A 524 6.78 21.08 -18.79
N GLY A 525 6.98 22.40 -18.63
CA GLY A 525 6.83 23.37 -19.72
C GLY A 525 6.08 24.66 -19.35
N ARG A 526 6.21 25.70 -20.19
CA ARG A 526 5.38 26.92 -20.14
C ARG A 526 4.01 26.64 -20.78
N ARG A 527 3.02 27.47 -20.46
CA ARG A 527 1.65 27.46 -21.01
C ARG A 527 1.65 27.03 -22.50
N GLY A 528 1.07 25.88 -22.82
CA GLY A 528 0.88 25.39 -24.19
C GLY A 528 1.59 24.08 -24.57
N ASP A 529 2.54 23.59 -23.76
CA ASP A 529 3.18 22.27 -23.97
C ASP A 529 2.50 21.21 -23.09
N GLU A 530 1.54 20.47 -23.66
CA GLU A 530 0.52 19.67 -22.97
C GLU A 530 0.99 18.26 -22.55
N GLY A 531 2.07 18.21 -21.77
CA GLY A 531 2.49 16.98 -21.11
C GLY A 531 1.92 16.82 -19.70
N GLU A 532 0.90 15.97 -19.52
CA GLU A 532 0.28 15.73 -18.20
C GLU A 532 0.37 14.26 -17.78
N VAL A 533 1.31 13.93 -16.89
CA VAL A 533 1.27 12.63 -16.17
C VAL A 533 0.22 12.69 -15.07
N ARG A 534 -0.52 11.60 -14.84
CA ARG A 534 -1.67 11.57 -13.92
C ARG A 534 -1.52 10.57 -12.78
N TYR A 535 -0.57 9.65 -12.84
CA TYR A 535 -0.31 8.70 -11.75
C TYR A 535 1.13 8.18 -11.78
N VAL A 536 1.56 7.62 -10.64
CA VAL A 536 2.79 6.82 -10.55
C VAL A 536 2.49 5.40 -11.03
N MET A 537 3.06 5.01 -12.17
CA MET A 537 2.83 3.71 -12.79
C MET A 537 3.54 2.60 -12.03
N GLY A 538 4.81 2.78 -11.64
CA GLY A 538 5.58 1.76 -10.94
C GLY A 538 7.03 2.15 -10.74
N ALA A 539 7.76 1.33 -9.99
CA ALA A 539 9.17 1.54 -9.70
C ALA A 539 9.97 0.24 -9.74
N LYS A 540 11.18 0.29 -10.28
CA LYS A 540 12.14 -0.81 -10.28
C LYS A 540 13.53 -0.29 -10.60
N GLU A 541 14.58 -0.86 -10.01
CA GLU A 541 15.99 -0.57 -10.33
C GLU A 541 16.32 0.93 -10.20
N GLY A 542 15.81 1.58 -9.16
CA GLY A 542 16.06 3.02 -8.91
C GLY A 542 15.38 3.97 -9.91
N ARG A 543 14.43 3.45 -10.70
CA ARG A 543 13.59 4.23 -11.63
C ARG A 543 12.14 4.25 -11.17
N ILE A 544 11.46 5.37 -11.38
CA ILE A 544 10.01 5.52 -11.27
C ILE A 544 9.44 5.94 -12.60
N VAL A 545 8.37 5.26 -13.01
CA VAL A 545 7.61 5.60 -14.20
C VAL A 545 6.32 6.31 -13.78
N LEU A 546 6.04 7.46 -14.40
CA LEU A 546 4.79 8.18 -14.31
C LEU A 546 4.10 8.15 -15.68
N ALA A 547 2.77 8.10 -15.69
CA ALA A 547 2.01 8.09 -16.93
C ALA A 547 0.67 8.82 -16.78
N GLY A 548 0.15 9.29 -17.89
CA GLY A 548 -1.17 9.92 -17.99
C GLY A 548 -1.29 10.73 -19.27
N GLY A 549 -2.53 10.94 -19.72
CA GLY A 549 -2.80 11.70 -20.95
C GLY A 549 -1.93 11.22 -22.11
N HIS A 550 -1.09 12.11 -22.63
CA HIS A 550 -0.18 11.87 -23.74
C HIS A 550 1.26 11.61 -23.32
N ASP A 551 1.55 11.42 -22.04
CA ASP A 551 2.92 11.42 -21.54
C ASP A 551 3.25 10.19 -20.70
N VAL A 552 4.45 9.66 -20.94
CA VAL A 552 5.11 8.66 -20.10
C VAL A 552 6.48 9.20 -19.73
N ARG A 553 6.79 9.24 -18.43
CA ARG A 553 8.04 9.80 -17.92
C ARG A 553 8.72 8.80 -17.02
N CYS A 554 10.03 8.73 -17.11
CA CYS A 554 10.85 8.02 -16.15
C CYS A 554 11.75 8.99 -15.42
N VAL A 555 11.72 8.91 -14.10
CA VAL A 555 12.54 9.72 -13.21
C VAL A 555 13.42 8.81 -12.36
N GLU A 556 14.55 9.34 -11.91
CA GLU A 556 15.35 8.68 -10.89
C GLU A 556 14.70 8.81 -9.52
N VAL A 557 14.62 7.69 -8.79
CA VAL A 557 13.95 7.60 -7.49
C VAL A 557 14.57 8.56 -6.46
N ARG A 558 15.91 8.57 -6.34
CA ARG A 558 16.59 9.35 -5.28
C ARG A 558 16.61 10.85 -5.52
N SER A 559 16.50 11.31 -6.77
CA SER A 559 16.71 12.73 -7.12
C SER A 559 15.50 13.41 -7.77
N GLY A 560 14.51 12.64 -8.24
CA GLY A 560 13.37 13.15 -9.01
C GLY A 560 13.75 13.64 -10.42
N ARG A 561 15.01 13.48 -10.85
CA ARG A 561 15.48 13.95 -12.16
C ARG A 561 14.87 13.12 -13.28
N LEU A 562 14.33 13.80 -14.30
CA LEU A 562 13.87 13.17 -15.53
C LEU A 562 15.03 12.46 -16.23
N ARG A 563 14.81 11.22 -16.62
CA ARG A 563 15.77 10.38 -17.34
C ARG A 563 15.38 10.21 -18.80
N TRP A 564 14.10 9.98 -19.05
CA TRP A 564 13.53 9.99 -20.39
C TRP A 564 12.05 10.34 -20.33
N ARG A 565 11.53 10.82 -21.45
CA ARG A 565 10.12 11.13 -21.68
C ARG A 565 9.71 10.55 -23.03
N GLN A 566 8.52 10.00 -23.09
CA GLN A 566 7.84 9.62 -24.31
C GLN A 566 6.51 10.36 -24.38
N THR A 567 6.28 11.03 -25.50
CA THR A 567 5.02 11.73 -25.78
C THR A 567 4.26 10.98 -26.87
N LEU A 568 3.00 10.69 -26.58
CA LEU A 568 2.07 9.95 -27.41
C LEU A 568 1.25 10.97 -28.20
N ASN A 569 1.25 10.90 -29.52
CA ASN A 569 0.45 11.83 -30.34
C ASN A 569 -1.06 11.52 -30.18
N THR A 570 -1.44 10.29 -30.50
CA THR A 570 -2.74 9.64 -30.23
C THR A 570 -2.48 8.15 -30.37
N PRO A 571 -3.07 7.24 -29.58
CA PRO A 571 -4.05 7.39 -28.48
C PRO A 571 -3.48 7.89 -27.13
N THR A 572 -4.32 8.08 -26.11
CA THR A 572 -3.93 8.45 -24.72
C THR A 572 -3.77 7.24 -23.80
N VAL A 573 -3.08 7.42 -22.67
CA VAL A 573 -2.94 6.39 -21.62
C VAL A 573 -4.30 6.05 -21.00
N ALA A 574 -4.64 4.76 -20.99
CA ALA A 574 -5.97 4.27 -20.63
C ALA A 574 -5.95 3.09 -19.66
N GLY A 575 -5.55 3.37 -18.43
CA GLY A 575 -5.40 2.37 -17.38
C GLY A 575 -4.04 2.47 -16.71
N ARG A 576 -3.88 1.71 -15.64
CA ARG A 576 -2.62 1.55 -14.90
C ARG A 576 -1.74 0.55 -15.64
N GLY A 577 -0.61 1.05 -16.13
CA GLY A 577 0.47 0.20 -16.63
C GLY A 577 1.25 -0.48 -15.51
N CYS A 578 2.23 -1.27 -15.90
CA CYS A 578 3.11 -2.01 -15.01
C CYS A 578 4.53 -2.13 -15.60
N ILE A 579 5.47 -2.58 -14.79
CA ILE A 579 6.82 -2.93 -15.22
C ILE A 579 6.94 -4.45 -15.17
N VAL A 580 7.33 -5.10 -16.27
CA VAL A 580 7.58 -6.55 -16.33
C VAL A 580 9.01 -6.79 -16.78
N GLY A 581 9.83 -7.40 -15.91
CA GLY A 581 11.27 -7.45 -16.11
C GLY A 581 11.84 -6.02 -16.16
N ARG A 582 12.34 -5.60 -17.32
CA ARG A 582 12.78 -4.21 -17.62
C ARG A 582 11.92 -3.54 -18.70
N THR A 583 10.71 -4.04 -18.91
CA THR A 583 9.76 -3.53 -19.91
C THR A 583 8.65 -2.76 -19.21
N VAL A 584 8.48 -1.48 -19.56
CA VAL A 584 7.38 -0.63 -19.15
C VAL A 584 6.20 -0.89 -20.10
N CYS A 585 5.07 -1.36 -19.57
CA CYS A 585 3.87 -1.67 -20.35
C CYS A 585 2.81 -0.58 -20.13
N VAL A 586 2.50 0.17 -21.19
CA VAL A 586 1.59 1.33 -21.14
C VAL A 586 0.31 1.03 -21.92
N PRO A 587 -0.84 0.82 -21.25
CA PRO A 587 -2.13 0.61 -21.91
C PRO A 587 -2.71 1.93 -22.43
N LEU A 588 -3.31 1.90 -23.61
CA LEU A 588 -3.85 3.05 -24.34
C LEU A 588 -5.35 2.89 -24.67
N ASP A 589 -6.04 4.01 -24.91
CA ASP A 589 -7.52 4.07 -25.01
C ASP A 589 -8.10 3.34 -26.22
N ASP A 590 -7.29 3.13 -27.25
CA ASP A 590 -7.62 2.33 -28.42
C ASP A 590 -7.48 0.81 -28.15
N GLY A 591 -7.08 0.40 -26.95
CA GLY A 591 -6.79 -0.99 -26.58
C GLY A 591 -5.40 -1.46 -26.98
N THR A 592 -4.49 -0.58 -27.39
CA THR A 592 -3.08 -0.92 -27.63
C THR A 592 -2.29 -0.85 -26.32
N VAL A 593 -1.33 -1.76 -26.12
CA VAL A 593 -0.27 -1.62 -25.13
C VAL A 593 1.02 -1.31 -25.85
N VAL A 594 1.63 -0.16 -25.56
CA VAL A 594 2.98 0.16 -26.05
C VAL A 594 3.98 -0.19 -24.96
N THR A 595 5.10 -0.77 -25.38
CA THR A 595 6.16 -1.19 -24.46
C THR A 595 7.43 -0.36 -24.64
N TYR A 596 8.09 -0.02 -23.54
CA TYR A 596 9.35 0.72 -23.53
C TYR A 596 10.39 0.02 -22.66
N ASP A 597 11.68 0.20 -22.98
CA ASP A 597 12.77 -0.16 -22.09
C ASP A 597 12.82 0.79 -20.88
N LEU A 598 12.86 0.24 -19.66
CA LEU A 598 12.84 1.01 -18.42
C LEU A 598 14.00 2.01 -18.31
N MET A 599 15.18 1.66 -18.82
CA MET A 599 16.38 2.46 -18.61
C MET A 599 16.59 3.54 -19.68
N SER A 600 16.33 3.21 -20.93
CA SER A 600 16.58 4.07 -22.09
C SER A 600 15.33 4.78 -22.60
N GLY A 601 14.13 4.29 -22.26
CA GLY A 601 12.87 4.78 -22.81
C GLY A 601 12.64 4.39 -24.27
N LYS A 602 13.50 3.59 -24.89
CA LYS A 602 13.33 3.13 -26.28
C LYS A 602 12.10 2.25 -26.39
N ARG A 603 11.25 2.50 -27.40
CA ARG A 603 10.07 1.67 -27.69
C ARG A 603 10.53 0.26 -28.08
N ARG A 604 9.97 -0.75 -27.43
CA ARG A 604 10.25 -2.18 -27.67
C ARG A 604 9.22 -2.81 -28.59
N GLY A 605 7.96 -2.37 -28.53
CA GLY A 605 6.90 -2.93 -29.37
C GLY A 605 5.52 -2.37 -29.04
N SER A 606 4.50 -3.02 -29.59
CA SER A 606 3.10 -2.77 -29.25
C SER A 606 2.25 -4.02 -29.47
N HIS A 607 1.22 -4.18 -28.64
CA HIS A 607 0.31 -5.32 -28.67
C HIS A 607 -1.13 -4.85 -28.61
N LYS A 608 -2.06 -5.61 -29.19
CA LYS A 608 -3.49 -5.28 -29.15
C LYS A 608 -4.18 -6.07 -28.04
N LEU A 609 -4.87 -5.36 -27.15
CA LEU A 609 -5.74 -5.94 -26.14
C LEU A 609 -7.17 -6.06 -26.66
N ALA A 610 -7.90 -6.97 -26.03
CA ALA A 610 -9.34 -7.12 -26.24
C ALA A 610 -10.16 -5.97 -25.65
N ILE A 611 -9.67 -5.33 -24.58
CA ILE A 611 -10.24 -4.13 -23.94
C ILE A 611 -9.11 -3.23 -23.42
N PRO A 612 -9.31 -1.90 -23.34
CA PRO A 612 -8.43 -1.02 -22.57
C PRO A 612 -8.64 -1.20 -21.05
N GLY A 613 -7.62 -0.93 -20.24
CA GLY A 613 -7.73 -1.07 -18.78
C GLY A 613 -6.41 -1.19 -18.03
N ASN A 614 -6.53 -1.41 -16.72
CA ASN A 614 -5.42 -1.69 -15.82
C ASN A 614 -4.80 -3.05 -16.15
N LEU A 615 -3.47 -3.12 -16.16
CA LEU A 615 -2.70 -4.34 -16.43
C LEU A 615 -2.26 -5.01 -15.12
N LEU A 616 -2.53 -6.31 -15.01
CA LEU A 616 -2.05 -7.16 -13.93
C LEU A 616 -1.39 -8.41 -14.54
N PRO A 617 -0.05 -8.41 -14.70
CA PRO A 617 0.70 -9.59 -15.12
C PRO A 617 0.66 -10.66 -14.03
N VAL A 618 0.32 -11.90 -14.40
CA VAL A 618 0.32 -13.04 -13.49
C VAL A 618 0.83 -14.29 -14.21
N GLY A 619 2.03 -14.73 -13.85
CA GLY A 619 2.70 -15.85 -14.52
C GLY A 619 2.84 -15.62 -16.03
N ARG A 620 2.25 -16.49 -16.83
CA ARG A 620 2.23 -16.41 -18.32
C ARG A 620 0.97 -15.76 -18.89
N ALA A 621 0.21 -15.07 -18.04
CA ALA A 621 -1.00 -14.37 -18.44
C ALA A 621 -0.94 -12.90 -17.99
N THR A 622 -1.74 -12.06 -18.63
CA THR A 622 -2.01 -10.70 -18.18
C THR A 622 -3.52 -10.50 -18.08
N VAL A 623 -3.99 -10.18 -16.88
CA VAL A 623 -5.36 -9.74 -16.64
C VAL A 623 -5.46 -8.27 -17.01
N VAL A 624 -6.49 -7.93 -17.77
CA VAL A 624 -6.83 -6.54 -18.13
C VAL A 624 -8.18 -6.21 -17.51
N VAL A 625 -8.23 -5.15 -16.71
CA VAL A 625 -9.45 -4.70 -16.03
C VAL A 625 -9.80 -3.29 -16.45
N GLY A 626 -10.89 -3.15 -17.21
CA GLY A 626 -11.49 -1.86 -17.54
C GLY A 626 -12.49 -1.40 -16.48
N ASN A 627 -13.20 -0.32 -16.73
CA ASN A 627 -14.34 0.10 -15.90
C ASN A 627 -15.50 -0.88 -16.14
N GLY A 628 -15.66 -1.85 -15.24
CA GLY A 628 -16.74 -2.82 -15.33
C GLY A 628 -16.57 -3.96 -16.33
N SER A 629 -15.38 -4.14 -16.92
CA SER A 629 -15.10 -5.23 -17.84
C SER A 629 -13.73 -5.87 -17.57
N LEU A 630 -13.60 -7.16 -17.89
CA LEU A 630 -12.39 -7.94 -17.65
C LEU A 630 -12.07 -8.85 -18.82
N ALA A 631 -10.79 -8.92 -19.20
CA ALA A 631 -10.26 -9.87 -20.17
C ALA A 631 -8.93 -10.45 -19.70
N VAL A 632 -8.54 -11.61 -20.22
CA VAL A 632 -7.25 -12.24 -19.89
C VAL A 632 -6.51 -12.61 -21.17
N HIS A 633 -5.24 -12.24 -21.23
CA HIS A 633 -4.32 -12.56 -22.33
C HIS A 633 -3.27 -13.55 -21.86
N GLY A 634 -2.81 -14.43 -22.73
CA GLY A 634 -1.75 -15.41 -22.48
C GLY A 634 -0.47 -15.10 -23.24
N SER A 635 0.57 -15.90 -23.05
CA SER A 635 1.75 -15.89 -23.93
C SER A 635 1.38 -16.37 -25.34
N GLY A 636 1.83 -15.66 -26.38
CA GLY A 636 1.55 -16.02 -27.77
C GLY A 636 2.34 -17.25 -28.21
N GLY A 637 1.65 -18.35 -28.51
CA GLY A 637 2.17 -19.33 -29.46
C GLY A 637 2.09 -18.71 -30.85
N SER A 638 3.20 -18.71 -31.60
CA SER A 638 3.17 -18.54 -33.05
C SER A 638 2.08 -19.46 -33.62
N GLY A 639 1.15 -18.91 -34.38
CA GLY A 639 -0.08 -19.58 -34.77
C GLY A 639 0.15 -20.94 -35.44
N ALA A 640 -0.56 -21.95 -34.96
CA ALA A 640 -1.09 -22.95 -35.86
C ALA A 640 -2.27 -22.30 -36.59
N ARG A 641 -2.02 -21.75 -37.79
CA ARG A 641 -3.05 -21.69 -38.81
C ARG A 641 -3.60 -23.10 -38.92
N ARG A 642 -4.81 -23.34 -38.41
CA ARG A 642 -5.61 -24.46 -38.89
C ARG A 642 -6.05 -24.05 -40.29
N ASP A 643 -5.28 -24.50 -41.28
CA ASP A 643 -5.77 -24.53 -42.64
C ASP A 643 -7.02 -25.42 -42.63
N PHE A 644 -8.14 -24.82 -43.01
CA PHE A 644 -9.37 -25.53 -43.30
C PHE A 644 -9.14 -26.40 -44.53
N LYS A 645 -9.47 -27.68 -44.42
CA LYS A 645 -10.07 -28.46 -45.51
C LYS A 645 -11.41 -28.98 -45.02
#